data_AF-A0A7R9DYE5-F1
#
_entry.id   AF-A0A7R9DYE5-F1
#
_cell.length_a   1.000
_cell.length_b   1.000
_cell.length_c   1.000
_cell.angle_alpha   90.00
_cell.angle_beta   90.00
_cell.angle_gamma   90.00
#
_symmetry.space_group_name_H-M   'P 1'
#
loop_
_entity.id
_entity.type
_entity.pdbx_description
1 polymer ?
#
loop_
_entity_poly.entity_id
_entity_poly.type
_entity_poly.pdbx_seq_one_letter_code
_entity_poly.pdbx_strand_id
1 'polypeptide(L)'
;MVAILGDWFEKVNGKLSDMENQRVLEQSRISKIPTGKVYAFTSENNHYTFGSLSRSSGINARQISILDPNYSQSHPFGEYLCPDSDKMENILSELVLIDSSLWETTKLVNSAFSVQMTCLVTLYFISIVFVAHNLIGGLLDYESGGYAAMTFDFQLLVWMVLSILGLVYLVASCKLTCSKIVIWVFIFGVTYSVSFGTFTPEMSLDVYVLGIFSSDLIIFLMECQYVSLVSIAFHYLKDLNSQILGIERIFKRSNGLVKKSWSILPDQAVSPRPTPMECSAKNKIRNTAHLYDTLSDIVHLINSTFSIRMLSNVASIFVHITTHLYCALLIICELVYVEKVASLSLVSHIICSVFYFLKVLWILKACILTVCEANRTPVLVHKLLNQCNDPQLRQELQMFSMQLLHRKVQFTACGFFPLDYTLLYSIIGAVTTYLTILIQLQLSSTNTDQTNNKFRTEMTLYRSKQVLLDSGLQTAGILVGRDGKIDRILTGELLNSCDDLEDRVYGDVPLQSNSSIHHVLMFQVVDVDDLVIMAGVVDSHVHVNEPGRTDWEGYWSATRAAAAGGVTTIVDMPLNSIPSTTTVSNLQTKLKAAQGQTHVDVAFWGGVIPGNQDELRGLVDAGVVGFKCFLCPSGVDEFPHVSISDVEMALHKLQGTSSLLAFHAECDLDLEDKERSDDPCQYQTFLNSRPPAMEVEAIRIITRLCLKYSVRCHIVHLSAAEALPLVHAAKQQGALLTAETCHHYLTLAAEEVPNSATQYKCCPPVRGQPNRELLWKALYEGELDMVVSDHSPSTPDLKKLEQGDFLSAWGGISSLQFGLSLFWTEARLRGFTFLDVTRLLSSAPAKLCGLQDRKGCLKEGMDADLVIWDPFRSFQVEISQIQHKNK
;
A
#
# COMPACT_ATOMS: atom_id res chain seq x y z
N MET A 1 -4.43 -3.35 11.89
CA MET A 1 -5.02 -2.24 12.67
C MET A 1 -5.20 -2.59 14.16
N VAL A 2 -5.88 -3.70 14.50
CA VAL A 2 -6.08 -4.17 15.89
C VAL A 2 -4.75 -4.45 16.63
N ALA A 3 -3.76 -5.06 15.98
CA ALA A 3 -2.45 -5.31 16.58
C ALA A 3 -1.64 -4.03 16.89
N ILE A 4 -1.83 -2.97 16.08
CA ILE A 4 -1.18 -1.66 16.26
C ILE A 4 -1.83 -0.89 17.40
N LEU A 5 -3.17 -0.97 17.51
CA LEU A 5 -3.90 -0.46 18.67
C LEU A 5 -3.46 -1.19 19.94
N GLY A 6 -3.25 -2.51 19.90
CA GLY A 6 -2.74 -3.29 21.03
C GLY A 6 -1.37 -2.83 21.54
N ASP A 7 -0.39 -2.71 20.66
CA ASP A 7 0.99 -2.30 21.03
C ASP A 7 1.07 -0.83 21.48
N TRP A 8 0.19 0.03 20.92
CA TRP A 8 0.03 1.42 21.39
C TRP A 8 -0.68 1.50 22.75
N PHE A 9 -1.73 0.70 22.97
CA PHE A 9 -2.45 0.64 24.24
C PHE A 9 -1.57 0.09 25.38
N GLU A 10 -0.70 -0.90 25.12
CA GLU A 10 0.25 -1.41 26.13
C GLU A 10 1.28 -0.34 26.53
N LYS A 11 1.82 0.41 25.57
CA LYS A 11 2.76 1.51 25.84
C LYS A 11 2.11 2.69 26.57
N VAL A 12 0.82 2.94 26.32
CA VAL A 12 0.03 3.97 27.03
C VAL A 12 -0.35 3.49 28.43
N ASN A 13 -0.70 2.22 28.63
CA ASN A 13 -1.01 1.65 29.95
C ASN A 13 0.21 1.62 30.89
N GLY A 14 1.38 1.22 30.38
CA GLY A 14 2.61 1.20 31.18
C GLY A 14 3.04 2.58 31.70
N LYS A 15 2.75 3.65 30.94
CA LYS A 15 3.02 5.04 31.37
C LYS A 15 1.91 5.63 32.23
N LEU A 16 0.66 5.21 32.05
CA LEU A 16 -0.46 5.59 32.92
C LEU A 16 -0.24 5.08 34.35
N SER A 17 0.31 3.87 34.53
CA SER A 17 0.68 3.35 35.86
C SER A 17 1.81 4.14 36.52
N ASP A 18 2.79 4.61 35.75
CA ASP A 18 3.88 5.47 36.28
C ASP A 18 3.37 6.86 36.68
N MET A 19 2.42 7.42 35.94
CA MET A 19 1.76 8.68 36.27
C MET A 19 0.83 8.56 37.48
N GLU A 20 0.13 7.43 37.65
CA GLU A 20 -0.68 7.17 38.85
C GLU A 20 0.21 7.06 40.11
N ASN A 21 1.38 6.44 40.00
CA ASN A 21 2.36 6.37 41.08
C ASN A 21 2.95 7.76 41.43
N GLN A 22 3.21 8.62 40.44
CA GLN A 22 3.61 10.02 40.69
C GLN A 22 2.48 10.85 41.33
N ARG A 23 1.22 10.63 40.93
CA ARG A 23 0.04 11.30 41.49
C ARG A 23 -0.21 10.93 42.95
N VAL A 24 0.03 9.67 43.34
CA VAL A 24 -0.07 9.19 44.72
C VAL A 24 1.07 9.77 45.59
N LEU A 25 2.28 9.89 45.05
CA LEU A 25 3.42 10.54 45.72
C LEU A 25 3.17 12.04 45.95
N GLU A 26 2.58 12.76 45.00
CA GLU A 26 2.23 14.19 45.14
C GLU A 26 1.03 14.43 46.08
N GLN A 27 0.02 13.56 46.06
CA GLN A 27 -1.11 13.61 47.02
C GLN A 27 -0.65 13.37 48.47
N SER A 28 0.41 12.57 48.69
CA SER A 28 1.02 12.38 50.03
C SER A 28 1.76 13.62 50.56
N ARG A 29 2.21 14.52 49.66
CA ARG A 29 2.81 15.82 50.02
C ARG A 29 1.76 16.88 50.32
N ILE A 30 0.63 16.87 49.61
CA ILE A 30 -0.46 17.85 49.76
C ILE A 30 -1.29 17.58 51.03
N SER A 31 -1.36 16.34 51.51
CA SER A 31 -2.08 15.99 52.75
C SER A 31 -1.40 16.43 54.07
N LYS A 32 -0.24 17.12 53.99
CA LYS A 32 0.53 17.62 55.16
C LYS A 32 0.49 19.13 55.38
N ILE A 33 -0.38 19.87 54.70
CA ILE A 33 -0.60 21.30 55.01
C ILE A 33 -1.91 21.41 55.82
N PRO A 34 -1.87 21.89 57.08
CA PRO A 34 -3.06 21.96 57.92
C PRO A 34 -4.03 23.02 57.39
N THR A 35 -5.29 22.63 57.18
CA THR A 35 -6.41 23.57 57.02
C THR A 35 -6.65 24.28 58.35
N GLY A 36 -6.45 25.59 58.38
CA GLY A 36 -6.70 26.44 59.54
C GLY A 36 -8.16 26.38 59.96
N LYS A 37 -8.43 25.77 61.12
CA LYS A 37 -9.64 25.99 61.90
C LYS A 37 -9.51 27.35 62.58
N VAL A 38 -10.53 28.20 62.43
CA VAL A 38 -10.70 29.42 63.22
C VAL A 38 -10.94 29.00 64.67
N TYR A 39 -10.07 29.42 65.58
CA TYR A 39 -10.29 29.34 67.02
C TYR A 39 -10.44 30.76 67.56
N ALA A 40 -11.60 31.06 68.14
CA ALA A 40 -11.77 32.23 69.00
C ALA A 40 -11.36 31.82 70.42
N PHE A 41 -10.40 32.53 71.02
CA PHE A 41 -10.17 32.53 72.47
C PHE A 41 -9.73 33.91 72.94
N THR A 42 -10.46 34.41 73.93
CA THR A 42 -10.13 35.52 74.81
C THR A 42 -9.05 35.12 75.81
N SER A 43 -8.26 36.08 76.27
CA SER A 43 -7.13 35.87 77.19
C SER A 43 -7.56 35.29 78.53
N GLU A 44 -6.84 34.28 79.02
CA GLU A 44 -6.19 34.27 80.35
C GLU A 44 -5.46 32.93 80.59
N ASN A 45 -4.18 33.04 80.95
CA ASN A 45 -3.30 32.09 81.66
C ASN A 45 -3.19 30.62 81.18
N ASN A 46 -2.04 30.34 80.54
CA ASN A 46 -1.16 29.16 80.68
C ASN A 46 -1.77 27.83 81.18
N HIS A 47 -2.08 26.91 80.25
CA HIS A 47 -1.55 25.53 80.17
C HIS A 47 -2.33 24.70 79.12
N TYR A 48 -1.63 23.87 78.33
CA TYR A 48 -2.20 23.01 77.29
C TYR A 48 -2.40 21.56 77.76
N THR A 49 -3.54 20.96 77.41
CA THR A 49 -3.71 19.48 77.34
C THR A 49 -4.65 19.10 76.19
N PHE A 50 -4.26 18.06 75.44
CA PHE A 50 -5.01 17.47 74.33
C PHE A 50 -5.87 16.28 74.81
N GLY A 51 -7.09 16.14 74.29
CA GLY A 51 -7.94 14.96 74.46
C GLY A 51 -8.90 14.78 73.26
N SER A 52 -8.97 13.56 72.74
CA SER A 52 -9.82 13.13 71.61
C SER A 52 -11.25 12.80 72.06
N LEU A 53 -12.23 12.92 71.17
CA LEU A 53 -13.50 12.18 71.26
C LEU A 53 -14.21 12.08 69.89
N SER A 54 -14.82 10.92 69.70
CA SER A 54 -15.37 10.33 68.47
C SER A 54 -16.83 10.68 68.18
N ARG A 55 -17.19 10.52 66.90
CA ARG A 55 -18.54 10.45 66.26
C ARG A 55 -19.75 10.21 67.19
N SER A 56 -20.81 11.00 66.99
CA SER A 56 -22.20 10.49 66.88
C SER A 56 -23.18 11.53 66.28
N SER A 57 -23.92 11.08 65.27
CA SER A 57 -25.32 11.37 64.88
C SER A 57 -26.01 12.72 65.21
N GLY A 58 -26.67 13.30 64.19
CA GLY A 58 -28.11 13.59 64.28
C GLY A 58 -28.62 14.99 63.94
N ILE A 59 -29.38 15.07 62.83
CA ILE A 59 -30.65 15.81 62.67
C ILE A 59 -30.63 17.33 62.32
N ASN A 60 -31.62 17.65 61.48
CA ASN A 60 -32.02 18.85 60.73
C ASN A 60 -32.34 20.15 61.50
N ALA A 61 -32.07 21.26 60.79
CA ALA A 61 -32.84 22.50 60.54
C ALA A 61 -33.83 23.13 61.57
N ARG A 62 -33.74 24.47 61.66
CA ARG A 62 -34.64 25.52 62.20
C ARG A 62 -34.49 25.90 63.68
N GLN A 63 -33.94 27.11 63.90
CA GLN A 63 -34.10 28.06 65.02
C GLN A 63 -32.81 28.93 65.03
N ILE A 64 -32.78 30.26 64.85
CA ILE A 64 -33.47 31.37 65.54
C ILE A 64 -33.38 32.63 64.67
N SER A 65 -34.43 33.45 64.74
CA SER A 65 -34.54 34.80 64.18
C SER A 65 -34.61 35.86 65.30
N ILE A 66 -34.31 37.12 64.92
CA ILE A 66 -34.70 38.42 65.53
C ILE A 66 -33.80 38.99 66.66
N LEU A 67 -33.09 40.11 66.40
CA LEU A 67 -33.41 41.47 66.91
C LEU A 67 -32.41 42.56 66.43
N ASP A 68 -33.03 43.71 66.14
CA ASP A 68 -32.68 44.94 65.42
C ASP A 68 -32.07 46.03 66.37
N PRO A 69 -32.13 47.36 66.15
CA PRO A 69 -31.69 48.30 65.08
C PRO A 69 -30.75 49.41 65.63
N ASN A 70 -30.06 50.20 64.77
CA ASN A 70 -29.96 51.68 64.92
C ASN A 70 -29.28 52.41 63.73
N TYR A 71 -30.13 53.20 63.04
CA TYR A 71 -29.93 54.51 62.38
C TYR A 71 -28.85 55.43 63.05
N SER A 72 -28.19 56.46 62.49
CA SER A 72 -28.39 57.31 61.28
C SER A 72 -27.30 58.40 61.14
N GLN A 73 -27.02 58.81 59.88
CA GLN A 73 -26.81 60.17 59.30
C GLN A 73 -25.76 61.18 59.85
N SER A 74 -24.85 61.64 58.97
CA SER A 74 -24.70 63.07 58.53
C SER A 74 -23.62 63.26 57.42
N HIS A 75 -23.94 64.05 56.38
CA HIS A 75 -23.09 64.57 55.28
C HIS A 75 -22.75 66.07 55.53
N PRO A 76 -21.96 66.86 54.73
CA PRO A 76 -21.21 66.59 53.46
C PRO A 76 -19.76 67.21 53.37
N PHE A 77 -18.87 66.62 52.53
CA PHE A 77 -18.05 67.25 51.45
C PHE A 77 -16.80 66.40 51.10
N GLY A 78 -16.82 65.84 49.87
CA GLY A 78 -15.70 65.55 48.97
C GLY A 78 -14.36 65.01 49.50
N GLU A 79 -14.19 63.68 49.46
CA GLU A 79 -12.87 63.04 49.40
C GLU A 79 -12.80 61.98 48.29
N TYR A 80 -11.79 62.12 47.45
CA TYR A 80 -11.30 61.11 46.52
C TYR A 80 -10.78 59.91 47.33
N LEU A 81 -11.61 58.87 47.48
CA LEU A 81 -11.21 57.58 48.02
C LEU A 81 -11.31 56.49 46.95
N CYS A 82 -10.27 55.67 46.95
CA CYS A 82 -9.94 54.56 46.07
C CYS A 82 -11.13 53.61 45.81
N PRO A 83 -11.57 53.36 44.55
CA PRO A 83 -12.59 52.36 44.29
C PRO A 83 -11.93 50.99 44.03
N ASP A 84 -11.41 50.33 45.08
CA ASP A 84 -10.67 49.06 44.94
C ASP A 84 -10.92 48.07 46.10
N SER A 85 -12.18 47.91 46.52
CA SER A 85 -12.65 46.72 47.26
C SER A 85 -13.87 46.11 46.59
N ASP A 86 -14.83 46.93 46.16
CA ASP A 86 -16.09 46.46 45.57
C ASP A 86 -15.91 45.86 44.17
N LYS A 87 -14.85 46.23 43.44
CA LYS A 87 -14.48 45.56 42.18
C LYS A 87 -13.77 44.23 42.40
N MET A 88 -13.01 44.07 43.49
CA MET A 88 -12.37 42.80 43.82
C MET A 88 -13.36 41.81 44.45
N GLU A 89 -14.31 42.27 45.26
CA GLU A 89 -15.44 41.45 45.71
C GLU A 89 -16.42 41.17 44.57
N ASN A 90 -16.62 42.08 43.60
CA ASN A 90 -17.36 41.75 42.38
C ASN A 90 -16.58 40.80 41.46
N ILE A 91 -15.24 40.83 41.40
CA ILE A 91 -14.44 39.87 40.62
C ILE A 91 -14.31 38.52 41.34
N LEU A 92 -14.22 38.48 42.66
CA LEU A 92 -14.22 37.24 43.45
C LEU A 92 -15.62 36.65 43.57
N SER A 93 -16.67 37.46 43.62
CA SER A 93 -18.05 37.00 43.48
C SER A 93 -18.37 36.67 42.04
N GLU A 94 -17.81 37.33 41.01
CA GLU A 94 -17.87 36.89 39.60
C GLU A 94 -17.05 35.63 39.36
N LEU A 95 -15.94 35.38 40.08
CA LEU A 95 -15.12 34.16 39.97
C LEU A 95 -15.68 32.98 40.77
N VAL A 96 -16.31 33.23 41.92
CA VAL A 96 -17.15 32.26 42.64
C VAL A 96 -18.50 32.09 41.93
N LEU A 97 -18.99 33.12 41.21
CA LEU A 97 -20.04 33.00 40.20
C LEU A 97 -19.52 32.39 38.91
N ILE A 98 -18.22 32.27 38.61
CA ILE A 98 -17.70 31.50 37.47
C ILE A 98 -17.46 30.05 37.90
N ASP A 99 -17.17 29.76 39.16
CA ASP A 99 -17.17 28.39 39.70
C ASP A 99 -18.62 27.90 39.88
N SER A 100 -19.51 28.75 40.41
CA SER A 100 -20.95 28.46 40.50
C SER A 100 -21.74 28.71 39.23
N SER A 101 -21.27 29.49 38.24
CA SER A 101 -21.81 29.56 36.87
C SER A 101 -21.10 28.62 35.94
N LEU A 102 -19.89 28.09 36.17
CA LEU A 102 -19.50 26.86 35.49
C LEU A 102 -20.35 25.73 36.03
N TRP A 103 -20.67 25.68 37.32
CA TRP A 103 -21.58 24.69 37.88
C TRP A 103 -23.04 24.91 37.46
N GLU A 104 -23.54 26.15 37.43
CA GLU A 104 -24.89 26.51 37.00
C GLU A 104 -25.02 26.59 35.49
N THR A 105 -24.00 26.92 34.69
CA THR A 105 -24.00 26.68 33.23
C THR A 105 -23.77 25.22 32.93
N THR A 106 -23.01 24.46 33.73
CA THR A 106 -22.97 22.99 33.59
C THR A 106 -24.32 22.40 34.01
N LYS A 107 -25.09 22.99 34.93
CA LYS A 107 -26.49 22.60 35.22
C LYS A 107 -27.48 23.14 34.21
N LEU A 108 -27.33 24.34 33.66
CA LEU A 108 -28.23 24.92 32.66
C LEU A 108 -28.01 24.21 31.34
N VAL A 109 -26.74 23.98 30.96
CA VAL A 109 -26.34 23.12 29.86
C VAL A 109 -26.73 21.69 30.16
N ASN A 110 -26.52 21.10 31.35
CA ASN A 110 -27.04 19.74 31.68
C ASN A 110 -28.57 19.67 31.80
N SER A 111 -29.28 20.77 32.06
CA SER A 111 -30.75 20.82 32.13
C SER A 111 -31.34 21.05 30.75
N ALA A 112 -30.69 21.84 29.91
CA ALA A 112 -30.96 21.97 28.48
C ALA A 112 -30.56 20.67 27.76
N PHE A 113 -29.47 20.00 28.16
CA PHE A 113 -29.08 18.66 27.73
C PHE A 113 -30.00 17.61 28.31
N SER A 114 -30.55 17.77 29.51
CA SER A 114 -31.54 16.83 30.07
C SER A 114 -32.86 16.97 29.33
N VAL A 115 -33.32 18.18 29.04
CA VAL A 115 -34.53 18.43 28.25
C VAL A 115 -34.32 18.04 26.78
N GLN A 116 -33.16 18.32 26.17
CA GLN A 116 -32.81 17.91 24.80
C GLN A 116 -32.48 16.43 24.68
N MET A 117 -31.86 15.80 25.68
CA MET A 117 -31.69 14.34 25.76
C MET A 117 -33.01 13.68 26.10
N THR A 118 -33.91 14.28 26.87
CA THR A 118 -35.26 13.76 27.06
C THR A 118 -36.03 13.88 25.75
N CYS A 119 -35.92 14.98 25.00
CA CYS A 119 -36.50 15.12 23.65
C CYS A 119 -35.86 14.18 22.63
N LEU A 120 -34.54 13.95 22.66
CA LEU A 120 -33.82 13.03 21.77
C LEU A 120 -34.09 11.58 22.14
N VAL A 121 -34.14 11.23 23.43
CA VAL A 121 -34.56 9.91 23.92
C VAL A 121 -36.03 9.69 23.61
N THR A 122 -36.90 10.71 23.71
CA THR A 122 -38.32 10.60 23.33
C THR A 122 -38.49 10.48 21.82
N LEU A 123 -37.72 11.22 21.01
CA LEU A 123 -37.69 11.07 19.56
C LEU A 123 -37.13 9.71 19.15
N TYR A 124 -36.08 9.23 19.81
CA TYR A 124 -35.51 7.90 19.63
C TYR A 124 -36.48 6.80 20.07
N PHE A 125 -37.26 7.03 21.13
CA PHE A 125 -38.32 6.12 21.60
C PHE A 125 -39.51 6.11 20.64
N ILE A 126 -39.92 7.26 20.10
CA ILE A 126 -40.95 7.36 19.05
C ILE A 126 -40.48 6.67 17.78
N SER A 127 -39.21 6.84 17.38
CA SER A 127 -38.62 6.16 16.23
C SER A 127 -38.55 4.64 16.44
N ILE A 128 -38.18 4.16 17.63
CA ILE A 128 -38.16 2.73 17.96
C ILE A 128 -39.58 2.17 18.00
N VAL A 129 -40.56 2.89 18.55
CA VAL A 129 -41.98 2.47 18.56
C VAL A 129 -42.55 2.47 17.14
N PHE A 130 -42.16 3.42 16.29
CA PHE A 130 -42.56 3.46 14.87
C PHE A 130 -41.93 2.32 14.06
N VAL A 131 -40.67 2.00 14.31
CA VAL A 131 -39.97 0.84 13.71
C VAL A 131 -40.56 -0.47 14.22
N ALA A 132 -40.83 -0.60 15.52
CA ALA A 132 -41.49 -1.76 16.11
C ALA A 132 -42.93 -1.93 15.60
N HIS A 133 -43.68 -0.84 15.40
CA HIS A 133 -45.03 -0.89 14.83
C HIS A 133 -45.02 -1.35 13.36
N ASN A 134 -44.06 -0.90 12.56
CA ASN A 134 -43.89 -1.36 11.17
C ASN A 134 -43.37 -2.80 11.08
N LEU A 135 -42.48 -3.23 11.99
CA LEU A 135 -42.04 -4.62 12.10
C LEU A 135 -43.16 -5.56 12.55
N ILE A 136 -43.98 -5.14 13.52
CA ILE A 136 -45.16 -5.91 13.98
C ILE A 136 -46.24 -5.93 12.88
N GLY A 137 -46.40 -4.84 12.11
CA GLY A 137 -47.26 -4.80 10.93
C GLY A 137 -46.83 -5.78 9.84
N GLY A 138 -45.51 -5.88 9.58
CA GLY A 138 -44.95 -6.87 8.66
C GLY A 138 -45.00 -8.32 9.17
N LEU A 139 -44.98 -8.53 10.49
CA LEU A 139 -45.12 -9.84 11.14
C LEU A 139 -46.57 -10.38 11.12
N LEU A 140 -47.57 -9.52 11.02
CA LEU A 140 -48.99 -9.92 10.92
C LEU A 140 -49.42 -10.28 9.49
N ASP A 141 -48.63 -9.90 8.47
CA ASP A 141 -48.89 -10.20 7.06
C ASP A 141 -48.17 -11.47 6.55
N TYR A 142 -47.41 -12.16 7.41
CA TYR A 142 -46.64 -13.36 7.04
C TYR A 142 -47.24 -14.65 7.63
N GLU A 143 -48.43 -15.01 7.18
CA GLU A 143 -48.88 -16.41 7.24
C GLU A 143 -48.11 -17.22 6.19
N SER A 144 -46.97 -17.81 6.59
CA SER A 144 -46.54 -19.18 6.27
C SER A 144 -45.01 -19.35 6.25
N GLY A 145 -44.52 -20.20 7.15
CA GLY A 145 -43.35 -21.05 6.92
C GLY A 145 -41.96 -20.48 7.23
N GLY A 146 -41.50 -20.62 8.47
CA GLY A 146 -40.06 -20.54 8.77
C GLY A 146 -39.70 -20.33 10.25
N TYR A 147 -39.68 -21.41 11.04
CA TYR A 147 -39.34 -21.39 12.48
C TYR A 147 -37.90 -20.95 12.83
N ALA A 148 -37.06 -20.57 11.85
CA ALA A 148 -35.68 -20.16 12.06
C ALA A 148 -35.48 -18.62 12.18
N ALA A 149 -36.41 -17.80 11.69
CA ALA A 149 -36.34 -16.34 11.86
C ALA A 149 -36.84 -15.87 13.24
N MET A 150 -37.81 -16.58 13.82
CA MET A 150 -38.42 -16.23 15.11
C MET A 150 -37.46 -16.34 16.31
N THR A 151 -36.45 -17.21 16.25
CA THR A 151 -35.49 -17.37 17.36
C THR A 151 -34.44 -16.25 17.38
N PHE A 152 -34.04 -15.71 16.23
CA PHE A 152 -33.08 -14.60 16.17
C PHE A 152 -33.72 -13.27 16.58
N ASP A 153 -34.97 -13.03 16.16
CA ASP A 153 -35.72 -11.82 16.54
C ASP A 153 -36.09 -11.79 18.02
N PHE A 154 -36.40 -12.94 18.63
CA PHE A 154 -36.67 -12.99 20.07
C PHE A 154 -35.39 -12.78 20.89
N GLN A 155 -34.24 -13.29 20.43
CA GLN A 155 -32.95 -13.04 21.08
C GLN A 155 -32.58 -11.55 21.02
N LEU A 156 -32.81 -10.90 19.88
CA LEU A 156 -32.52 -9.48 19.66
C LEU A 156 -33.45 -8.58 20.49
N LEU A 157 -34.75 -8.92 20.56
CA LEU A 157 -35.74 -8.23 21.39
C LEU A 157 -35.40 -8.38 22.89
N VAL A 158 -35.02 -9.59 23.32
CA VAL A 158 -34.58 -9.86 24.70
C VAL A 158 -33.29 -9.11 25.02
N TRP A 159 -32.33 -9.04 24.09
CA TRP A 159 -31.10 -8.26 24.26
C TRP A 159 -31.37 -6.75 24.30
N MET A 160 -32.28 -6.23 23.49
CA MET A 160 -32.72 -4.83 23.55
C MET A 160 -33.41 -4.53 24.87
N VAL A 161 -34.35 -5.38 25.32
CA VAL A 161 -35.08 -5.19 26.57
C VAL A 161 -34.15 -5.31 27.78
N LEU A 162 -33.20 -6.25 27.78
CA LEU A 162 -32.17 -6.36 28.83
C LEU A 162 -31.18 -5.19 28.80
N SER A 163 -30.85 -4.64 27.63
CA SER A 163 -30.01 -3.44 27.51
C SER A 163 -30.73 -2.18 27.98
N ILE A 164 -32.04 -2.09 27.71
CA ILE A 164 -32.90 -0.99 28.17
C ILE A 164 -33.14 -1.09 29.67
N LEU A 165 -33.45 -2.27 30.20
CA LEU A 165 -33.58 -2.51 31.65
C LEU A 165 -32.24 -2.31 32.37
N GLY A 166 -31.12 -2.69 31.73
CA GLY A 166 -29.76 -2.42 32.20
C GLY A 166 -29.46 -0.92 32.26
N LEU A 167 -29.84 -0.15 31.23
CA LEU A 167 -29.68 1.30 31.18
C LEU A 167 -30.56 2.01 32.21
N VAL A 168 -31.83 1.60 32.35
CA VAL A 168 -32.79 2.14 33.34
C VAL A 168 -32.36 1.79 34.76
N TYR A 169 -31.88 0.56 35.00
CA TYR A 169 -31.33 0.15 36.29
C TYR A 169 -30.02 0.90 36.61
N LEU A 170 -29.15 1.16 35.63
CA LEU A 170 -27.92 1.92 35.83
C LEU A 170 -28.19 3.40 36.16
N VAL A 171 -29.20 3.99 35.51
CA VAL A 171 -29.68 5.36 35.77
C VAL A 171 -30.37 5.45 37.14
N ALA A 172 -31.12 4.40 37.54
CA ALA A 172 -31.85 4.37 38.81
C ALA A 172 -30.98 4.00 40.03
N SER A 173 -29.91 3.20 39.85
CA SER A 173 -29.23 2.56 40.98
C SER A 173 -27.89 3.17 41.41
N CYS A 174 -27.25 4.08 40.68
CA CYS A 174 -25.89 4.49 41.08
C CYS A 174 -25.46 5.93 40.75
N LYS A 175 -24.98 6.62 41.79
CA LYS A 175 -24.12 7.81 41.74
C LYS A 175 -22.80 7.51 41.00
N LEU A 176 -22.80 7.43 39.67
CA LEU A 176 -21.58 7.36 38.86
C LEU A 176 -21.33 8.69 38.14
N THR A 177 -20.10 9.21 38.26
CA THR A 177 -19.62 10.43 37.59
C THR A 177 -19.60 10.29 36.07
N CYS A 178 -20.01 11.36 35.36
CA CYS A 178 -20.11 11.46 33.89
C CYS A 178 -18.91 10.95 33.08
N SER A 179 -17.70 10.89 33.65
CA SER A 179 -16.51 10.42 32.92
C SER A 179 -16.58 8.96 32.49
N LYS A 180 -17.26 8.09 33.25
CA LYS A 180 -17.33 6.63 32.95
C LYS A 180 -18.37 6.28 31.89
N ILE A 181 -19.47 7.05 31.82
CA ILE A 181 -20.50 6.90 30.78
C ILE A 181 -19.95 7.33 29.41
N VAL A 182 -19.15 8.41 29.38
CA VAL A 182 -18.54 8.93 28.15
C VAL A 182 -17.48 7.97 27.60
N ILE A 183 -16.69 7.32 28.46
CA ILE A 183 -15.72 6.29 28.04
C ILE A 183 -16.44 5.07 27.45
N TRP A 184 -17.58 4.66 28.01
CA TRP A 184 -18.36 3.54 27.48
C TRP A 184 -19.04 3.86 26.15
N VAL A 185 -19.64 5.05 25.99
CA VAL A 185 -20.21 5.50 24.70
C VAL A 185 -19.13 5.65 23.64
N PHE A 186 -17.92 6.05 24.03
CA PHE A 186 -16.77 6.20 23.14
C PHE A 186 -16.15 4.86 22.73
N ILE A 187 -15.97 3.92 23.66
CA ILE A 187 -15.56 2.54 23.35
C ILE A 187 -16.59 1.91 22.42
N PHE A 188 -17.89 2.10 22.69
CA PHE A 188 -18.93 1.59 21.81
C PHE A 188 -18.86 2.25 20.43
N GLY A 189 -18.79 3.58 20.32
CA GLY A 189 -18.72 4.30 19.04
C GLY A 189 -17.48 3.98 18.19
N VAL A 190 -16.31 3.82 18.82
CA VAL A 190 -15.06 3.40 18.14
C VAL A 190 -15.11 1.91 17.77
N THR A 191 -15.60 1.05 18.65
CA THR A 191 -15.77 -0.39 18.36
C THR A 191 -16.82 -0.60 17.27
N TYR A 192 -17.86 0.24 17.20
CA TYR A 192 -18.92 0.21 16.19
C TYR A 192 -18.43 0.73 14.84
N SER A 193 -17.62 1.80 14.83
CA SER A 193 -17.01 2.37 13.61
C SER A 193 -15.90 1.48 13.03
N VAL A 194 -15.20 0.71 13.88
CA VAL A 194 -14.12 -0.21 13.47
C VAL A 194 -14.65 -1.61 13.10
N SER A 195 -15.75 -2.07 13.72
CA SER A 195 -16.28 -3.43 13.46
C SER A 195 -17.12 -3.57 12.18
N PHE A 196 -17.56 -2.49 11.53
CA PHE A 196 -18.43 -2.56 10.33
C PHE A 196 -17.75 -2.18 9.01
N GLY A 197 -16.41 -2.15 8.98
CA GLY A 197 -15.62 -2.16 7.74
C GLY A 197 -15.74 -3.46 6.93
N THR A 198 -16.47 -4.45 7.42
CA THR A 198 -16.91 -5.63 6.66
C THR A 198 -18.35 -5.43 6.21
N PHE A 199 -18.51 -5.07 4.95
CA PHE A 199 -19.79 -4.95 4.24
C PHE A 199 -20.64 -6.22 4.45
N THR A 200 -21.85 -6.09 4.99
CA THR A 200 -22.93 -7.05 4.75
C THR A 200 -24.10 -6.32 4.07
N PRO A 201 -24.76 -6.91 3.06
CA PRO A 201 -25.59 -6.15 2.11
C PRO A 201 -26.99 -5.77 2.61
N GLU A 202 -27.32 -6.03 3.88
CA GLU A 202 -28.71 -6.08 4.35
C GLU A 202 -29.09 -4.98 5.37
N MET A 203 -28.16 -4.10 5.77
CA MET A 203 -28.51 -2.93 6.61
C MET A 203 -28.95 -1.74 5.75
N SER A 204 -30.10 -1.15 6.07
CA SER A 204 -30.58 0.07 5.41
C SER A 204 -29.61 1.24 5.62
N LEU A 205 -29.24 1.87 4.50
CA LEU A 205 -28.29 2.99 4.40
C LEU A 205 -28.62 4.15 5.36
N ASP A 206 -29.90 4.32 5.70
CA ASP A 206 -30.41 5.43 6.52
C ASP A 206 -30.00 5.32 8.00
N VAL A 207 -29.91 4.11 8.56
CA VAL A 207 -29.50 3.88 9.95
C VAL A 207 -27.99 4.10 10.12
N TYR A 208 -27.21 3.73 9.09
CA TYR A 208 -25.76 3.94 9.02
C TYR A 208 -25.41 5.43 9.00
N VAL A 209 -26.09 6.20 8.14
CA VAL A 209 -25.92 7.65 8.04
C VAL A 209 -26.30 8.33 9.37
N LEU A 210 -27.43 7.98 9.98
CA LEU A 210 -27.86 8.65 11.22
C LEU A 210 -26.88 8.46 12.41
N GLY A 211 -26.23 7.29 12.51
CA GLY A 211 -25.28 6.96 13.57
C GLY A 211 -23.95 7.73 13.47
N ILE A 212 -23.39 7.85 12.26
CA ILE A 212 -22.14 8.59 12.04
C ILE A 212 -22.34 10.08 12.32
N PHE A 213 -23.41 10.66 11.77
CA PHE A 213 -23.68 12.10 11.92
C PHE A 213 -23.98 12.51 13.37
N SER A 214 -24.61 11.63 14.15
CA SER A 214 -24.91 11.91 15.56
C SER A 214 -23.65 11.87 16.45
N SER A 215 -22.71 10.94 16.19
CA SER A 215 -21.46 10.87 16.94
C SER A 215 -20.50 12.04 16.62
N ASP A 216 -20.41 12.43 15.36
CA ASP A 216 -19.57 13.55 14.92
C ASP A 216 -20.06 14.91 15.42
N LEU A 217 -21.37 15.09 15.52
CA LEU A 217 -21.97 16.30 16.09
C LEU A 217 -21.57 16.48 17.57
N ILE A 218 -21.57 15.40 18.35
CA ILE A 218 -21.17 15.43 19.76
C ILE A 218 -19.69 15.83 19.89
N ILE A 219 -18.82 15.25 19.08
CA ILE A 219 -17.39 15.58 19.06
C ILE A 219 -17.21 17.06 18.69
N PHE A 220 -17.91 17.55 17.67
CA PHE A 220 -17.85 18.94 17.24
C PHE A 220 -18.27 19.93 18.32
N LEU A 221 -19.35 19.65 19.05
CA LEU A 221 -19.79 20.49 20.16
C LEU A 221 -18.74 20.55 21.29
N MET A 222 -18.03 19.46 21.55
CA MET A 222 -16.94 19.43 22.53
C MET A 222 -15.72 20.24 22.07
N GLU A 223 -15.39 20.22 20.78
CA GLU A 223 -14.33 21.07 20.21
C GLU A 223 -14.70 22.55 20.34
N CYS A 224 -15.96 22.91 20.08
CA CYS A 224 -16.46 24.27 20.30
C CYS A 224 -16.29 24.72 21.74
N GLN A 225 -16.60 23.84 22.70
CA GLN A 225 -16.41 24.13 24.12
C GLN A 225 -14.93 24.36 24.44
N TYR A 226 -14.03 23.50 23.95
CA TYR A 226 -12.60 23.64 24.17
C TYR A 226 -12.05 24.95 23.59
N VAL A 227 -12.35 25.22 22.32
CA VAL A 227 -11.90 26.45 21.64
C VAL A 227 -12.44 27.70 22.32
N SER A 228 -13.67 27.67 22.82
CA SER A 228 -14.26 28.79 23.57
C SER A 228 -13.51 29.06 24.86
N LEU A 229 -13.20 28.02 25.65
CA LEU A 229 -12.43 28.17 26.89
C LEU A 229 -11.00 28.69 26.64
N VAL A 230 -10.34 28.19 25.60
CA VAL A 230 -9.02 28.67 25.18
C VAL A 230 -9.09 30.14 24.72
N SER A 231 -10.14 30.52 23.99
CA SER A 231 -10.34 31.90 23.53
C SER A 231 -10.62 32.86 24.69
N ILE A 232 -11.34 32.42 25.72
CA ILE A 232 -11.53 33.19 26.96
C ILE A 232 -10.19 33.43 27.65
N ALA A 233 -9.35 32.39 27.77
CA ALA A 233 -8.00 32.52 28.33
C ALA A 233 -7.15 33.52 27.52
N PHE A 234 -7.24 33.52 26.19
CA PHE A 234 -6.60 34.51 25.33
C PHE A 234 -7.05 35.95 25.65
N HIS A 235 -8.35 36.19 25.81
CA HIS A 235 -8.85 37.54 26.13
C HIS A 235 -8.33 38.04 27.47
N TYR A 236 -8.30 37.20 28.51
CA TYR A 236 -7.75 37.59 29.80
C TYR A 236 -6.23 37.81 29.79
N LEU A 237 -5.48 37.00 29.02
CA LEU A 237 -4.04 37.22 28.83
C LEU A 237 -3.76 38.53 28.07
N LYS A 238 -4.60 38.87 27.10
CA LYS A 238 -4.52 40.15 26.38
C LYS A 238 -4.80 41.34 27.29
N ASP A 239 -5.82 41.24 28.16
CA ASP A 239 -6.14 42.28 29.14
C ASP A 239 -5.03 42.43 30.19
N LEU A 240 -4.46 41.32 30.66
CA LEU A 240 -3.27 41.29 31.50
C LEU A 240 -2.11 42.05 30.84
N ASN A 241 -1.80 41.75 29.59
CA ASN A 241 -0.74 42.44 28.83
C ASN A 241 -1.04 43.94 28.65
N SER A 242 -2.31 44.31 28.49
CA SER A 242 -2.74 45.72 28.45
C SER A 242 -2.49 46.43 29.79
N GLN A 243 -2.75 45.76 30.92
CA GLN A 243 -2.45 46.29 32.26
C GLN A 243 -0.94 46.48 32.47
N ILE A 244 -0.11 45.53 32.03
CA ILE A 244 1.36 45.63 32.08
C ILE A 244 1.87 46.81 31.23
N LEU A 245 1.31 47.02 30.05
CA LEU A 245 1.60 48.19 29.22
C LEU A 245 1.13 49.51 29.87
N GLY A 246 0.03 49.48 30.63
CA GLY A 246 -0.42 50.59 31.45
C GLY A 246 0.60 50.96 32.54
N ILE A 247 1.20 49.96 33.17
CA ILE A 247 2.31 50.14 34.13
C ILE A 247 3.54 50.76 33.45
N GLU A 248 3.90 50.34 32.22
CA GLU A 248 4.99 50.95 31.43
C GLU A 248 4.79 52.46 31.21
N ARG A 249 3.54 52.90 30.94
CA ARG A 249 3.23 54.32 30.75
C ARG A 249 3.38 55.13 32.04
N ILE A 250 3.10 54.54 33.20
CA ILE A 250 3.28 55.16 34.51
C ILE A 250 4.78 55.36 34.79
N PHE A 251 5.62 54.34 34.52
CA PHE A 251 7.07 54.44 34.65
C PHE A 251 7.70 55.47 33.68
N LYS A 252 7.20 55.59 32.45
CA LYS A 252 7.64 56.63 31.51
C LYS A 252 7.28 58.05 31.95
N ARG A 253 6.10 58.24 32.56
CA ARG A 253 5.68 59.54 33.14
C ARG A 253 6.49 59.91 34.37
N SER A 254 6.79 58.95 35.27
CA SER A 254 7.61 59.23 36.46
C SER A 254 9.05 59.56 36.09
N ASN A 255 9.70 58.80 35.20
CA ASN A 255 11.05 59.09 34.72
C ASN A 255 11.13 60.43 33.94
N GLY A 256 10.06 60.83 33.26
CA GLY A 256 9.97 62.14 32.58
C GLY A 256 9.82 63.33 33.54
N LEU A 257 9.14 63.15 34.68
CA LEU A 257 9.01 64.16 35.74
C LEU A 257 10.29 64.30 36.56
N VAL A 258 10.99 63.20 36.85
CA VAL A 258 12.30 63.21 37.51
C VAL A 258 13.32 63.96 36.64
N LYS A 259 13.36 63.73 35.32
CA LYS A 259 14.23 64.52 34.42
C LYS A 259 13.95 66.03 34.41
N LYS A 260 12.74 66.47 34.77
CA LYS A 260 12.33 67.88 34.88
C LYS A 260 12.61 68.50 36.26
N SER A 261 12.70 67.67 37.30
CA SER A 261 12.95 68.12 38.69
C SER A 261 14.44 68.29 39.00
N TRP A 262 15.33 67.61 38.29
CA TRP A 262 16.78 67.70 38.50
C TRP A 262 17.44 68.98 37.95
N SER A 263 16.66 69.93 37.42
CA SER A 263 17.16 71.26 37.02
C SER A 263 17.00 72.33 38.12
N ILE A 264 16.41 72.01 39.29
CA ILE A 264 16.16 73.01 40.34
C ILE A 264 16.46 72.41 41.74
N LEU A 265 17.61 72.83 42.28
CA LEU A 265 18.09 72.86 43.68
C LEU A 265 18.94 71.68 44.24
N PRO A 266 19.95 71.99 45.11
CA PRO A 266 20.89 71.02 45.68
C PRO A 266 20.58 70.60 47.15
N ASP A 267 21.13 69.44 47.50
CA ASP A 267 21.48 68.90 48.83
C ASP A 267 20.58 69.22 50.03
N GLN A 268 19.64 68.29 50.32
CA GLN A 268 19.40 67.82 51.69
C GLN A 268 19.05 66.32 51.69
N ALA A 269 19.83 65.55 52.44
CA ALA A 269 19.60 64.14 52.71
C ALA A 269 18.36 63.96 53.61
N VAL A 270 17.23 63.63 52.99
CA VAL A 270 16.05 63.10 53.65
C VAL A 270 15.71 61.79 52.94
N SER A 271 15.76 60.67 53.67
CA SER A 271 15.26 59.39 53.18
C SER A 271 13.77 59.54 52.83
N PRO A 272 13.34 59.42 51.56
CA PRO A 272 11.95 59.63 51.22
C PRO A 272 11.13 58.44 51.73
N ARG A 273 10.08 58.72 52.51
CA ARG A 273 8.95 57.79 52.62
C ARG A 273 8.38 57.57 51.22
N PRO A 274 7.99 56.34 50.84
CA PRO A 274 7.52 56.06 49.49
C PRO A 274 6.34 56.98 49.16
N THR A 275 6.41 57.61 47.99
CA THR A 275 5.33 58.49 47.52
C THR A 275 4.06 57.65 47.28
N PRO A 276 2.84 58.22 47.39
CA PRO A 276 1.58 57.49 47.16
C PRO A 276 1.52 56.76 45.80
N MET A 277 2.30 57.24 44.80
CA MET A 277 2.46 56.61 43.49
C MET A 277 3.27 55.30 43.51
N GLU A 278 4.28 55.17 44.37
CA GLU A 278 5.13 53.96 44.47
C GLU A 278 4.36 52.80 45.12
N CYS A 279 3.52 53.11 46.11
CA CYS A 279 2.64 52.11 46.74
C CYS A 279 1.55 51.60 45.77
N SER A 280 1.06 52.46 44.88
CA SER A 280 0.09 52.10 43.83
C SER A 280 0.71 51.20 42.74
N ALA A 281 1.95 51.48 42.30
CA ALA A 281 2.63 50.69 41.29
C ALA A 281 3.02 49.29 41.80
N LYS A 282 3.49 49.19 43.04
CA LYS A 282 3.82 47.92 43.70
C LYS A 282 2.61 46.99 43.81
N ASN A 283 1.47 47.52 44.26
CA ASN A 283 0.23 46.75 44.36
C ASN A 283 -0.27 46.31 42.98
N LYS A 284 -0.15 47.15 41.95
CA LYS A 284 -0.49 46.77 40.57
C LYS A 284 0.36 45.62 40.04
N ILE A 285 1.68 45.65 40.26
CA ILE A 285 2.58 44.56 39.82
C ILE A 285 2.22 43.24 40.52
N ARG A 286 1.95 43.27 41.83
CA ARG A 286 1.53 42.08 42.58
C ARG A 286 0.17 41.54 42.12
N ASN A 287 -0.80 42.42 41.88
CA ASN A 287 -2.12 42.03 41.38
C ASN A 287 -2.02 41.41 39.98
N THR A 288 -1.20 41.97 39.09
CA THR A 288 -0.92 41.40 37.76
C THR A 288 -0.20 40.07 37.84
N ALA A 289 0.78 39.91 38.76
CA ALA A 289 1.48 38.64 38.97
C ALA A 289 0.54 37.54 39.52
N HIS A 290 -0.36 37.88 40.44
CA HIS A 290 -1.40 36.97 40.94
C HIS A 290 -2.40 36.60 39.84
N LEU A 291 -2.82 37.57 39.02
CA LEU A 291 -3.73 37.32 37.90
C LEU A 291 -3.12 36.37 36.87
N TYR A 292 -1.82 36.51 36.57
CA TYR A 292 -1.11 35.55 35.72
C TYR A 292 -1.07 34.15 36.35
N ASP A 293 -0.88 34.03 37.67
CA ASP A 293 -0.88 32.74 38.38
C ASP A 293 -2.23 32.03 38.23
N THR A 294 -3.32 32.76 38.48
CA THR A 294 -4.68 32.25 38.33
C THR A 294 -4.97 31.84 36.89
N LEU A 295 -4.53 32.64 35.90
CA LEU A 295 -4.68 32.29 34.49
C LEU A 295 -3.86 31.04 34.10
N SER A 296 -2.67 30.87 34.67
CA SER A 296 -1.87 29.66 34.49
C SER A 296 -2.55 28.42 35.06
N ASP A 297 -3.20 28.54 36.23
CA ASP A 297 -3.95 27.43 36.83
C ASP A 297 -5.20 27.08 36.02
N ILE A 298 -5.89 28.09 35.46
CA ILE A 298 -7.03 27.88 34.53
C ILE A 298 -6.57 27.12 33.28
N VAL A 299 -5.45 27.52 32.67
CA VAL A 299 -4.91 26.81 31.49
C VAL A 299 -4.49 25.39 31.84
N HIS A 300 -3.87 25.19 33.01
CA HIS A 300 -3.55 23.84 33.48
C HIS A 300 -4.80 22.98 33.68
N LEU A 301 -5.87 23.56 34.24
CA LEU A 301 -7.16 22.87 34.39
C LEU A 301 -7.73 22.49 33.02
N ILE A 302 -7.81 23.44 32.07
CA ILE A 302 -8.26 23.19 30.69
C ILE A 302 -7.48 22.03 30.06
N ASN A 303 -6.15 22.05 30.15
CA ASN A 303 -5.32 20.97 29.65
C ASN A 303 -5.65 19.65 30.32
N SER A 304 -5.68 19.60 31.65
CA SER A 304 -5.94 18.35 32.39
C SER A 304 -7.33 17.75 32.10
N THR A 305 -8.34 18.59 31.92
CA THR A 305 -9.73 18.18 31.66
C THR A 305 -9.92 17.68 30.24
N PHE A 306 -9.31 18.34 29.26
CA PHE A 306 -9.48 18.01 27.84
C PHE A 306 -8.34 17.17 27.26
N SER A 307 -7.32 16.84 28.05
CA SER A 307 -6.11 16.14 27.64
C SER A 307 -6.36 14.87 26.80
N ILE A 308 -7.05 13.90 27.40
CA ILE A 308 -7.33 12.60 26.78
C ILE A 308 -8.28 12.78 25.58
N ARG A 309 -9.19 13.75 25.68
CA ARG A 309 -10.15 14.07 24.63
C ARG A 309 -9.47 14.66 23.41
N MET A 310 -8.53 15.59 23.59
CA MET A 310 -7.75 16.18 22.51
C MET A 310 -6.87 15.15 21.84
N LEU A 311 -6.23 14.26 22.60
CA LEU A 311 -5.45 13.15 22.04
C LEU A 311 -6.33 12.25 21.15
N SER A 312 -7.49 11.86 21.67
CA SER A 312 -8.45 11.04 20.95
C SER A 312 -9.03 11.76 19.71
N ASN A 313 -9.29 13.05 19.82
CA ASN A 313 -9.82 13.85 18.71
C ASN A 313 -8.81 13.96 17.57
N VAL A 314 -7.55 14.25 17.90
CA VAL A 314 -6.46 14.31 16.92
C VAL A 314 -6.28 12.95 16.21
N ALA A 315 -6.34 11.84 16.97
CA ALA A 315 -6.28 10.50 16.39
C ALA A 315 -7.48 10.20 15.47
N SER A 316 -8.69 10.60 15.88
CA SER A 316 -9.90 10.45 15.06
C SER A 316 -9.79 11.23 13.76
N ILE A 317 -9.38 12.50 13.82
CA ILE A 317 -9.22 13.34 12.63
C ILE A 317 -8.17 12.74 11.68
N PHE A 318 -7.05 12.24 12.21
CA PHE A 318 -6.04 11.54 11.41
C PHE A 318 -6.63 10.34 10.65
N VAL A 319 -7.43 9.50 11.32
CA VAL A 319 -8.08 8.34 10.69
C VAL A 319 -9.06 8.79 9.60
N HIS A 320 -9.93 9.76 9.87
CA HIS A 320 -10.91 10.24 8.89
C HIS A 320 -10.24 10.85 7.65
N ILE A 321 -9.22 11.70 7.82
CA ILE A 321 -8.47 12.27 6.70
C ILE A 321 -7.83 11.16 5.87
N THR A 322 -7.18 10.18 6.50
CA THR A 322 -6.50 9.07 5.82
C THR A 322 -7.49 8.21 5.04
N THR A 323 -8.62 7.83 5.66
CA THR A 323 -9.65 6.99 5.01
C THR A 323 -10.30 7.70 3.83
N HIS A 324 -10.72 8.96 3.97
CA HIS A 324 -11.36 9.68 2.88
C HIS A 324 -10.40 9.95 1.71
N LEU A 325 -9.13 10.27 1.97
CA LEU A 325 -8.12 10.41 0.91
C LEU A 325 -7.82 9.08 0.23
N TYR A 326 -7.76 7.98 0.98
CA TYR A 326 -7.57 6.64 0.42
C TYR A 326 -8.72 6.25 -0.52
N CYS A 327 -9.98 6.41 -0.08
CA CYS A 327 -11.16 6.16 -0.91
C CYS A 327 -11.20 7.07 -2.16
N ALA A 328 -10.85 8.36 -2.02
CA ALA A 328 -10.76 9.27 -3.15
C ALA A 328 -9.71 8.81 -4.18
N LEU A 329 -8.54 8.34 -3.72
CA LEU A 329 -7.49 7.82 -4.60
C LEU A 329 -7.91 6.52 -5.30
N LEU A 330 -8.61 5.61 -4.62
CA LEU A 330 -9.17 4.41 -5.25
C LEU A 330 -10.15 4.75 -6.36
N ILE A 331 -11.09 5.68 -6.11
CA ILE A 331 -12.06 6.13 -7.11
C ILE A 331 -11.35 6.80 -8.29
N ILE A 332 -10.30 7.60 -8.04
CA ILE A 332 -9.49 8.21 -9.11
C ILE A 332 -8.80 7.13 -9.96
N CYS A 333 -8.24 6.09 -9.33
CA CYS A 333 -7.61 4.98 -10.06
C CYS A 333 -8.62 4.19 -10.91
N GLU A 334 -9.84 3.95 -10.42
CA GLU A 334 -10.90 3.26 -11.20
C GLU A 334 -11.47 4.13 -12.32
N LEU A 335 -11.57 5.45 -12.13
CA LEU A 335 -12.04 6.40 -13.15
C LEU A 335 -11.12 6.48 -14.38
N VAL A 336 -9.85 6.09 -14.27
CA VAL A 336 -8.94 5.95 -15.42
C VAL A 336 -9.34 4.77 -16.33
N TYR A 337 -10.15 3.84 -15.84
CA TYR A 337 -10.51 2.59 -16.54
C TYR A 337 -11.95 2.52 -17.05
N VAL A 338 -12.90 3.29 -16.51
CA VAL A 338 -14.32 3.20 -16.90
C VAL A 338 -14.91 4.59 -17.16
N GLU A 339 -15.24 4.89 -18.42
CA GLU A 339 -16.00 6.08 -18.81
C GLU A 339 -17.46 5.95 -18.33
N LYS A 340 -17.72 6.27 -17.06
CA LYS A 340 -18.90 7.00 -16.53
C LYS A 340 -19.21 6.60 -15.07
N VAL A 341 -19.64 7.63 -14.32
CA VAL A 341 -20.32 7.60 -13.01
C VAL A 341 -19.46 7.46 -11.73
N ALA A 342 -18.50 8.37 -11.48
CA ALA A 342 -17.99 8.55 -10.10
C ALA A 342 -17.67 10.01 -9.67
N SER A 343 -18.28 11.03 -10.28
CA SER A 343 -17.98 12.43 -9.92
C SER A 343 -18.49 12.84 -8.53
N LEU A 344 -19.69 12.39 -8.12
CA LEU A 344 -20.30 12.87 -6.88
C LEU A 344 -19.67 12.24 -5.62
N SER A 345 -19.34 10.94 -5.67
CA SER A 345 -18.69 10.25 -4.55
C SER A 345 -17.28 10.78 -4.31
N LEU A 346 -16.50 11.01 -5.38
CA LEU A 346 -15.17 11.59 -5.28
C LEU A 346 -15.21 12.99 -4.64
N VAL A 347 -16.13 13.84 -5.11
CA VAL A 347 -16.32 15.19 -4.56
C VAL A 347 -16.69 15.13 -3.07
N SER A 348 -17.55 14.19 -2.67
CA SER A 348 -17.91 13.99 -1.26
C SER A 348 -16.70 13.67 -0.38
N HIS A 349 -15.87 12.71 -0.78
CA HIS A 349 -14.67 12.33 -0.02
C HIS A 349 -13.66 13.48 0.10
N ILE A 350 -13.46 14.25 -0.97
CA ILE A 350 -12.59 15.43 -0.96
C ILE A 350 -13.13 16.49 0.00
N ILE A 351 -14.43 16.77 -0.03
CA ILE A 351 -15.07 17.75 0.87
C ILE A 351 -14.91 17.31 2.34
N CYS A 352 -15.12 16.02 2.65
CA CYS A 352 -14.93 15.49 4.00
C CYS A 352 -13.48 15.63 4.47
N SER A 353 -12.48 15.28 3.65
CA SER A 353 -11.07 15.48 3.99
C SER A 353 -10.73 16.95 4.29
N VAL A 354 -11.25 17.88 3.48
CA VAL A 354 -11.06 19.33 3.69
C VAL A 354 -11.72 19.77 5.00
N PHE A 355 -12.93 19.28 5.31
CA PHE A 355 -13.63 19.60 6.55
C PHE A 355 -12.81 19.22 7.79
N TYR A 356 -12.34 17.96 7.89
CA TYR A 356 -11.55 17.53 9.05
C TYR A 356 -10.20 18.27 9.16
N PHE A 357 -9.59 18.63 8.03
CA PHE A 357 -8.38 19.44 8.02
C PHE A 357 -8.62 20.85 8.60
N LEU A 358 -9.73 21.50 8.22
CA LEU A 358 -10.12 22.80 8.77
C LEU A 358 -10.41 22.73 10.27
N LYS A 359 -10.94 21.63 10.78
CA LYS A 359 -11.15 21.42 12.23
C LYS A 359 -9.84 21.46 13.02
N VAL A 360 -8.80 20.78 12.54
CA VAL A 360 -7.48 20.80 13.19
C VAL A 360 -6.91 22.23 13.19
N LEU A 361 -6.97 22.90 12.05
CA LEU A 361 -6.48 24.28 11.93
C LEU A 361 -7.20 25.23 12.88
N TRP A 362 -8.50 25.05 13.08
CA TRP A 362 -9.29 25.88 13.97
C TRP A 362 -8.88 25.72 15.44
N ILE A 363 -8.70 24.48 15.91
CA ILE A 363 -8.24 24.17 17.27
C ILE A 363 -6.81 24.70 17.49
N LEU A 364 -5.89 24.41 16.55
CA LEU A 364 -4.51 24.86 16.63
C LEU A 364 -4.40 26.38 16.66
N LYS A 365 -5.19 27.08 15.83
CA LYS A 365 -5.20 28.55 15.80
C LYS A 365 -5.55 29.14 17.16
N ALA A 366 -6.56 28.59 17.86
CA ALA A 366 -6.94 29.07 19.19
C ALA A 366 -5.81 28.87 20.21
N CYS A 367 -5.20 27.68 20.24
CA CYS A 367 -4.10 27.35 21.14
C CYS A 367 -2.87 28.24 20.89
N ILE A 368 -2.46 28.39 19.62
CA ILE A 368 -1.28 29.15 19.23
C ILE A 368 -1.45 30.64 19.56
N LEU A 369 -2.59 31.24 19.22
CA LEU A 369 -2.86 32.65 19.54
C LEU A 369 -2.77 32.91 21.05
N THR A 370 -3.31 31.99 21.84
CA THR A 370 -3.28 32.08 23.31
C THR A 370 -1.85 31.97 23.87
N VAL A 371 -1.06 31.01 23.36
CA VAL A 371 0.35 30.83 23.76
C VAL A 371 1.21 32.01 23.32
N CYS A 372 1.01 32.56 22.12
CA CYS A 372 1.70 33.76 21.65
C CYS A 372 1.43 34.96 22.56
N GLU A 373 0.18 35.16 22.99
CA GLU A 373 -0.18 36.24 23.90
C GLU A 373 0.40 36.00 25.31
N ALA A 374 0.43 34.76 25.80
CA ALA A 374 1.10 34.43 27.06
C ALA A 374 2.62 34.66 27.01
N ASN A 375 3.27 34.33 25.90
CA ASN A 375 4.70 34.54 25.68
C ASN A 375 5.07 36.03 25.54
N ARG A 376 4.09 36.90 25.33
CA ARG A 376 4.29 38.36 25.35
C ARG A 376 4.47 38.89 26.78
N THR A 377 3.86 38.25 27.78
CA THR A 377 3.93 38.66 29.20
C THR A 377 5.38 38.73 29.71
N PRO A 378 6.24 37.69 29.55
CA PRO A 378 7.66 37.76 29.93
C PRO A 378 8.43 38.87 29.23
N VAL A 379 8.16 39.12 27.94
CA VAL A 379 8.84 40.18 27.17
C VAL A 379 8.52 41.55 27.73
N LEU A 380 7.24 41.80 28.07
CA LEU A 380 6.81 43.06 28.66
C LEU A 380 7.37 43.24 30.08
N VAL A 381 7.38 42.20 30.90
CA VAL A 381 7.95 42.23 32.26
C VAL A 381 9.45 42.45 32.22
N HIS A 382 10.18 41.80 31.31
CA HIS A 382 11.61 42.01 31.13
C HIS A 382 11.93 43.45 30.67
N LYS A 383 11.10 44.00 29.77
CA LYS A 383 11.20 45.39 29.34
C LYS A 383 10.98 46.38 30.50
N LEU A 384 10.01 46.11 31.38
CA LEU A 384 9.80 46.90 32.60
C LEU A 384 10.97 46.79 33.57
N LEU A 385 11.53 45.59 33.74
CA LEU A 385 12.68 45.34 34.61
C LEU A 385 13.92 46.14 34.17
N ASN A 386 14.13 46.31 32.86
CA ASN A 386 15.20 47.13 32.31
C ASN A 386 14.94 48.65 32.43
N GLN A 387 13.69 49.07 32.61
CA GLN A 387 13.30 50.49 32.74
C GLN A 387 13.13 50.95 34.19
N CYS A 388 13.19 50.02 35.15
CA CYS A 388 12.96 50.26 36.57
C CYS A 388 14.26 50.58 37.32
N ASN A 389 14.35 51.78 37.89
CA ASN A 389 15.50 52.24 38.68
C ASN A 389 15.30 52.09 40.20
N ASP A 390 14.09 51.81 40.66
CA ASP A 390 13.76 51.62 42.08
C ASP A 390 14.11 50.18 42.54
N PRO A 391 14.98 50.01 43.55
CA PRO A 391 15.37 48.70 44.08
C PRO A 391 14.20 47.82 44.54
N GLN A 392 13.16 48.40 45.16
CA GLN A 392 12.04 47.62 45.71
C GLN A 392 11.10 47.11 44.62
N LEU A 393 10.80 47.93 43.61
CA LEU A 393 9.97 47.54 42.47
C LEU A 393 10.71 46.55 41.56
N ARG A 394 12.04 46.69 41.43
CA ARG A 394 12.88 45.75 40.68
C ARG A 394 12.88 44.36 41.30
N GLN A 395 12.86 44.24 42.62
CA GLN A 395 12.75 42.95 43.31
C GLN A 395 11.41 42.25 43.02
N GLU A 396 10.29 42.99 43.04
CA GLU A 396 8.97 42.43 42.70
C GLU A 396 8.87 42.01 41.23
N LEU A 397 9.45 42.78 40.30
CA LEU A 397 9.53 42.42 38.89
C LEU A 397 10.44 41.20 38.65
N GLN A 398 11.52 41.04 39.42
CA GLN A 398 12.36 39.84 39.38
C GLN A 398 11.60 38.61 39.86
N MET A 399 10.83 38.73 40.96
CA MET A 399 9.96 37.66 41.45
C MET A 399 8.90 37.28 40.41
N PHE A 400 8.26 38.27 39.78
CA PHE A 400 7.30 38.01 38.70
C PHE A 400 7.99 37.36 37.49
N SER A 401 9.17 37.83 37.09
CA SER A 401 9.94 37.21 35.99
C SER A 401 10.32 35.76 36.29
N MET A 402 10.66 35.43 37.53
CA MET A 402 10.93 34.05 37.95
C MET A 402 9.67 33.18 37.91
N GLN A 403 8.52 33.72 38.34
CA GLN A 403 7.23 33.04 38.25
C GLN A 403 6.88 32.69 36.80
N LEU A 404 7.09 33.62 35.87
CA LEU A 404 6.84 33.41 34.43
C LEU A 404 7.73 32.30 33.82
N LEU A 405 8.94 32.09 34.35
CA LEU A 405 9.83 31.02 33.90
C LEU A 405 9.35 29.64 34.34
N HIS A 406 8.74 29.53 35.53
CA HIS A 406 8.26 28.26 36.09
C HIS A 406 6.82 27.91 35.69
N ARG A 407 5.99 28.90 35.34
CA ARG A 407 4.58 28.74 34.97
C ARG A 407 4.36 29.09 33.49
N LYS A 408 4.91 28.25 32.60
CA LYS A 408 4.74 28.42 31.15
C LYS A 408 3.33 27.97 30.72
N VAL A 409 2.62 28.87 30.04
CA VAL A 409 1.34 28.57 29.41
C VAL A 409 1.61 27.81 28.11
N GLN A 410 1.19 26.55 28.05
CA GLN A 410 1.28 25.69 26.87
C GLN A 410 0.03 24.83 26.77
N PHE A 411 -0.41 24.50 25.56
CA PHE A 411 -1.49 23.53 25.35
C PHE A 411 -0.89 22.24 24.81
N THR A 412 -1.18 21.11 25.46
CA THR A 412 -0.66 19.80 25.06
C THR A 412 -1.76 18.75 25.11
N ALA A 413 -1.64 17.73 24.26
CA ALA A 413 -2.44 16.52 24.35
C ALA A 413 -1.70 15.50 25.21
N CYS A 414 -2.15 15.27 26.46
CA CYS A 414 -1.56 14.31 27.41
C CYS A 414 -0.05 14.50 27.67
N GLY A 415 0.48 15.72 27.47
CA GLY A 415 1.92 15.97 27.58
C GLY A 415 2.78 15.30 26.49
N PHE A 416 2.17 14.58 25.53
CA PHE A 416 2.88 13.92 24.44
C PHE A 416 3.24 14.88 23.31
N PHE A 417 2.27 15.72 22.91
CA PHE A 417 2.44 16.63 21.77
C PHE A 417 1.93 18.04 22.11
N PRO A 418 2.70 19.10 21.79
CA PRO A 418 2.18 20.45 21.82
C PRO A 418 1.11 20.64 20.75
N LEU A 419 0.03 21.35 21.09
CA LEU A 419 -1.01 21.74 20.15
C LEU A 419 -0.57 22.98 19.37
N ASP A 420 0.44 22.81 18.52
CA ASP A 420 1.02 23.85 17.65
C ASP A 420 1.20 23.36 16.20
N TYR A 421 1.91 24.12 15.36
CA TYR A 421 2.15 23.75 13.96
C TYR A 421 2.97 22.46 13.79
N THR A 422 3.76 22.04 14.78
CA THR A 422 4.50 20.77 14.71
C THR A 422 3.56 19.57 14.65
N LEU A 423 2.41 19.65 15.33
CA LEU A 423 1.36 18.63 15.24
C LEU A 423 0.76 18.58 13.84
N LEU A 424 0.53 19.72 13.20
CA LEU A 424 0.01 19.76 11.83
C LEU A 424 0.97 19.09 10.84
N TYR A 425 2.27 19.40 10.92
CA TYR A 425 3.29 18.76 10.08
C TYR A 425 3.37 17.26 10.32
N SER A 426 3.24 16.83 11.59
CA SER A 426 3.23 15.41 11.95
C SER A 426 2.02 14.68 11.39
N ILE A 427 0.82 15.29 11.43
CA ILE A 427 -0.40 14.70 10.84
C ILE A 427 -0.24 14.56 9.33
N ILE A 428 0.21 15.61 8.63
CA ILE A 428 0.41 15.56 7.18
C ILE A 428 1.42 14.46 6.80
N GLY A 429 2.57 14.42 7.47
CA GLY A 429 3.58 13.40 7.23
C GLY A 429 3.07 11.98 7.47
N ALA A 430 2.37 11.77 8.59
CA ALA A 430 1.75 10.49 8.90
C ALA A 430 0.73 10.09 7.83
N VAL A 431 -0.18 10.99 7.44
CA VAL A 431 -1.21 10.71 6.42
C VAL A 431 -0.53 10.26 5.12
N THR A 432 0.51 10.97 4.66
CA THR A 432 1.26 10.60 3.44
C THR A 432 1.92 9.22 3.57
N THR A 433 2.60 8.94 4.69
CA THR A 433 3.23 7.64 4.93
C THR A 433 2.21 6.51 4.93
N TYR A 434 1.09 6.67 5.65
CA TYR A 434 0.05 5.64 5.73
C TYR A 434 -0.70 5.47 4.41
N LEU A 435 -0.96 6.52 3.65
CA LEU A 435 -1.51 6.40 2.28
C LEU A 435 -0.56 5.59 1.39
N THR A 436 0.74 5.86 1.46
CA THR A 436 1.75 5.09 0.71
C THR A 436 1.71 3.61 1.09
N ILE A 437 1.67 3.30 2.39
CA ILE A 437 1.59 1.93 2.89
C ILE A 437 0.28 1.25 2.45
N LEU A 438 -0.86 1.92 2.57
CA LEU A 438 -2.16 1.37 2.20
C LEU A 438 -2.25 1.10 0.69
N ILE A 439 -1.70 2.00 -0.14
CA ILE A 439 -1.61 1.79 -1.59
C ILE A 439 -0.67 0.63 -1.92
N GLN A 440 0.49 0.55 -1.27
CA GLN A 440 1.43 -0.58 -1.45
C GLN A 440 0.80 -1.92 -1.03
N LEU A 441 0.07 -1.94 0.10
CA LEU A 441 -0.67 -3.11 0.54
C LEU A 441 -1.81 -3.46 -0.41
N GLN A 442 -2.51 -2.47 -0.97
CA GLN A 442 -3.54 -2.69 -1.97
C GLN A 442 -2.95 -3.23 -3.29
N LEU A 443 -1.81 -2.71 -3.73
CA LEU A 443 -1.10 -3.24 -4.91
C LEU A 443 -0.60 -4.68 -4.66
N SER A 444 -0.19 -4.97 -3.43
CA SER A 444 0.17 -6.33 -3.01
C SER A 444 -1.04 -7.25 -2.88
N SER A 445 -2.19 -6.76 -2.40
CA SER A 445 -3.43 -7.54 -2.29
C SER A 445 -4.07 -7.75 -3.65
N THR A 446 -4.03 -6.79 -4.58
CA THR A 446 -4.43 -7.02 -5.97
C THR A 446 -3.56 -8.09 -6.63
N ASN A 447 -2.28 -8.21 -6.24
CA ASN A 447 -1.43 -9.32 -6.69
C ASN A 447 -1.80 -10.67 -6.04
N THR A 448 -2.43 -10.69 -4.86
CA THR A 448 -2.86 -11.93 -4.17
C THR A 448 -4.33 -12.31 -4.44
N ASP A 449 -5.19 -11.33 -4.69
CA ASP A 449 -6.58 -11.52 -5.14
C ASP A 449 -6.64 -11.77 -6.65
N GLN A 450 -5.66 -11.35 -7.45
CA GLN A 450 -5.50 -11.90 -8.82
C GLN A 450 -5.12 -13.38 -8.82
N THR A 451 -4.53 -13.90 -7.72
CA THR A 451 -4.27 -15.33 -7.57
C THR A 451 -5.44 -16.11 -6.95
N ASN A 452 -6.28 -15.49 -6.11
CA ASN A 452 -7.38 -16.18 -5.41
C ASN A 452 -8.79 -15.90 -5.97
N ASN A 453 -9.05 -14.78 -6.66
CA ASN A 453 -10.29 -14.54 -7.41
C ASN A 453 -10.23 -15.03 -8.86
N LYS A 454 -9.15 -15.68 -9.30
CA LYS A 454 -9.04 -16.28 -10.65
C LYS A 454 -9.90 -17.55 -10.85
N PHE A 455 -10.63 -18.01 -9.83
CA PHE A 455 -11.33 -19.30 -9.84
C PHE A 455 -12.85 -19.24 -9.65
N ARG A 456 -13.48 -18.10 -9.92
CA ARG A 456 -14.93 -18.05 -10.17
C ARG A 456 -15.23 -17.13 -11.34
N THR A 457 -15.40 -17.70 -12.52
CA THR A 457 -16.30 -17.18 -13.58
C THR A 457 -16.21 -18.10 -14.80
N GLU A 458 -17.28 -18.85 -15.05
CA GLU A 458 -17.76 -19.44 -16.32
C GLU A 458 -16.77 -20.07 -17.33
N MET A 459 -17.18 -21.17 -17.98
CA MET A 459 -16.42 -21.70 -19.12
C MET A 459 -16.39 -20.62 -20.23
N THR A 460 -15.39 -20.65 -21.12
CA THR A 460 -15.29 -19.66 -22.20
C THR A 460 -15.22 -20.36 -23.55
N LEU A 461 -16.10 -20.01 -24.48
CA LEU A 461 -16.08 -20.47 -25.86
C LEU A 461 -15.38 -19.42 -26.74
N TYR A 462 -14.19 -19.73 -27.25
CA TYR A 462 -13.52 -18.92 -28.26
C TYR A 462 -13.94 -19.40 -29.64
N ARG A 463 -14.67 -18.59 -30.41
CA ARG A 463 -15.12 -18.96 -31.77
C ARG A 463 -14.48 -18.09 -32.84
N SER A 464 -14.23 -18.69 -34.00
CA SER A 464 -13.70 -18.02 -35.18
C SER A 464 -14.11 -18.77 -36.44
N LYS A 465 -14.19 -18.05 -37.57
CA LYS A 465 -14.29 -18.67 -38.89
C LYS A 465 -13.01 -19.40 -39.30
N GLN A 466 -11.89 -19.11 -38.63
CA GLN A 466 -10.55 -19.62 -38.92
C GLN A 466 -9.89 -20.24 -37.68
N VAL A 467 -10.38 -21.39 -37.22
CA VAL A 467 -9.69 -22.21 -36.20
C VAL A 467 -8.84 -23.26 -36.89
N LEU A 468 -7.56 -23.31 -36.53
CA LEU A 468 -6.58 -24.24 -37.10
C LEU A 468 -6.57 -25.56 -36.33
N LEU A 469 -7.30 -26.54 -36.86
CA LEU A 469 -7.29 -27.92 -36.36
C LEU A 469 -6.40 -28.82 -37.24
N ASP A 470 -6.23 -30.08 -36.87
CA ASP A 470 -5.46 -31.07 -37.65
C ASP A 470 -5.97 -31.23 -39.09
N SER A 471 -7.26 -30.94 -39.34
CA SER A 471 -7.89 -30.95 -40.68
C SER A 471 -7.64 -29.69 -41.50
N GLY A 472 -6.98 -28.67 -40.94
CA GLY A 472 -6.78 -27.34 -41.54
C GLY A 472 -7.65 -26.26 -40.91
N LEU A 473 -7.66 -25.08 -41.55
CA LEU A 473 -8.50 -23.95 -41.13
C LEU A 473 -9.97 -24.23 -41.42
N GLN A 474 -10.81 -24.08 -40.40
CA GLN A 474 -12.25 -24.18 -40.53
C GLN A 474 -12.97 -23.35 -39.47
N THR A 475 -14.25 -23.09 -39.68
CA THR A 475 -15.11 -22.44 -38.69
C THR A 475 -15.34 -23.39 -37.52
N ALA A 476 -14.92 -22.99 -36.33
CA ALA A 476 -15.04 -23.81 -35.13
C ALA A 476 -15.07 -22.93 -33.85
N GLY A 477 -15.37 -23.56 -32.72
CA GLY A 477 -15.25 -22.98 -31.40
C GLY A 477 -14.46 -23.88 -30.45
N ILE A 478 -13.60 -23.28 -29.63
CA ILE A 478 -12.84 -23.96 -28.58
C ILE A 478 -13.47 -23.62 -27.23
N LEU A 479 -14.15 -24.59 -26.62
CA LEU A 479 -14.70 -24.46 -25.28
C LEU A 479 -13.61 -24.74 -24.26
N VAL A 480 -13.26 -23.74 -23.48
CA VAL A 480 -12.25 -23.78 -22.43
C VAL A 480 -12.94 -24.02 -21.09
N GLY A 481 -12.58 -25.13 -20.46
CA GLY A 481 -13.03 -25.54 -19.15
C GLY A 481 -12.46 -24.66 -18.04
N ARG A 482 -13.05 -24.79 -16.85
CA ARG A 482 -12.66 -24.03 -15.65
C ARG A 482 -11.26 -24.39 -15.13
N ASP A 483 -10.74 -25.53 -15.55
CA ASP A 483 -9.41 -26.02 -15.24
C ASP A 483 -8.33 -25.48 -16.19
N GLY A 484 -8.70 -24.60 -17.14
CA GLY A 484 -7.79 -24.04 -18.13
C GLY A 484 -7.46 -25.02 -19.26
N LYS A 485 -8.26 -26.07 -19.44
CA LYS A 485 -8.10 -27.05 -20.52
C LYS A 485 -9.16 -26.90 -21.59
N ILE A 486 -8.87 -27.45 -22.76
CA ILE A 486 -9.87 -27.57 -23.82
C ILE A 486 -10.87 -28.65 -23.41
N ASP A 487 -12.09 -28.26 -23.07
CA ASP A 487 -13.17 -29.18 -22.72
C ASP A 487 -13.73 -29.84 -24.00
N ARG A 488 -14.07 -29.00 -24.99
CA ARG A 488 -14.62 -29.45 -26.28
C ARG A 488 -14.23 -28.58 -27.45
N ILE A 489 -14.23 -29.17 -28.63
CA ILE A 489 -14.10 -28.47 -29.91
C ILE A 489 -15.44 -28.58 -30.67
N LEU A 490 -16.09 -27.45 -30.94
CA LEU A 490 -17.39 -27.36 -31.59
C LEU A 490 -17.22 -27.03 -33.08
N THR A 491 -17.87 -27.78 -33.97
CA THR A 491 -17.85 -27.58 -35.44
C THR A 491 -19.23 -27.80 -36.04
N GLY A 492 -19.51 -27.22 -37.21
CA GLY A 492 -20.75 -27.46 -37.98
C GLY A 492 -22.03 -27.07 -37.23
N GLU A 493 -23.06 -27.92 -37.29
CA GLU A 493 -24.38 -27.65 -36.69
C GLU A 493 -24.33 -27.40 -35.18
N LEU A 494 -23.38 -28.01 -34.46
CA LEU A 494 -23.18 -27.80 -33.02
C LEU A 494 -22.73 -26.37 -32.70
N LEU A 495 -21.92 -25.77 -33.58
CA LEU A 495 -21.53 -24.37 -33.44
C LEU A 495 -22.70 -23.45 -33.82
N ASN A 496 -23.40 -23.75 -34.91
CA ASN A 496 -24.54 -22.95 -35.37
C ASN A 496 -25.71 -22.98 -34.37
N SER A 497 -25.90 -24.06 -33.61
CA SER A 497 -26.87 -24.10 -32.51
C SER A 497 -26.53 -23.16 -31.34
N CYS A 498 -25.29 -22.64 -31.30
CA CYS A 498 -24.89 -21.57 -30.40
C CYS A 498 -25.15 -20.17 -31.00
N ASP A 499 -25.32 -20.04 -32.32
CA ASP A 499 -25.61 -18.76 -32.99
C ASP A 499 -27.07 -18.32 -32.75
N ASP A 500 -28.00 -19.25 -32.53
CA ASP A 500 -29.39 -18.95 -32.14
C ASP A 500 -29.52 -18.36 -30.70
N LEU A 501 -28.40 -18.22 -29.97
CA LEU A 501 -28.33 -17.67 -28.60
C LEU A 501 -27.77 -16.24 -28.54
N GLU A 502 -27.55 -15.60 -29.69
CA GLU A 502 -26.86 -14.30 -29.84
C GLU A 502 -27.46 -13.12 -29.05
N ASP A 503 -28.68 -13.22 -28.51
CA ASP A 503 -29.36 -12.14 -27.79
C ASP A 503 -29.25 -12.20 -26.24
N ARG A 504 -28.48 -13.13 -25.67
CA ARG A 504 -28.29 -13.19 -24.22
C ARG A 504 -26.83 -13.40 -23.84
N VAL A 505 -26.30 -12.49 -23.03
CA VAL A 505 -25.06 -12.64 -22.23
C VAL A 505 -25.08 -13.89 -21.33
N TYR A 506 -26.20 -14.61 -21.30
CA TYR A 506 -26.46 -15.85 -20.59
C TYR A 506 -27.45 -16.71 -21.42
N GLY A 507 -26.96 -17.67 -22.20
CA GLY A 507 -27.76 -18.51 -23.10
C GLY A 507 -27.54 -20.00 -22.90
N ASP A 508 -28.64 -20.76 -22.79
CA ASP A 508 -28.69 -22.18 -22.48
C ASP A 508 -28.40 -23.03 -23.73
N VAL A 509 -27.30 -23.79 -23.77
CA VAL A 509 -27.10 -24.83 -24.79
C VAL A 509 -27.58 -26.18 -24.26
N PRO A 510 -28.64 -26.80 -24.84
CA PRO A 510 -29.01 -28.17 -24.52
C PRO A 510 -28.04 -29.12 -25.21
N LEU A 511 -27.03 -29.61 -24.48
CA LEU A 511 -26.24 -30.75 -24.94
C LEU A 511 -27.10 -32.01 -24.81
N GLN A 512 -27.50 -32.62 -25.94
CA GLN A 512 -28.14 -33.93 -25.93
C GLN A 512 -27.10 -35.00 -25.56
N SER A 513 -27.03 -35.37 -24.28
CA SER A 513 -26.56 -36.69 -23.87
C SER A 513 -27.77 -37.58 -23.57
N ASN A 514 -27.72 -38.85 -23.98
CA ASN A 514 -28.73 -39.89 -23.75
C ASN A 514 -28.92 -40.28 -22.26
N SER A 515 -29.17 -39.30 -21.40
CA SER A 515 -29.54 -39.49 -20.00
C SER A 515 -30.32 -38.26 -19.52
N SER A 516 -31.40 -38.53 -18.80
CA SER A 516 -32.46 -37.61 -18.43
C SER A 516 -32.06 -36.54 -17.40
N ILE A 517 -31.08 -35.67 -17.70
CA ILE A 517 -30.78 -34.43 -16.97
C ILE A 517 -30.19 -33.41 -17.97
N HIS A 518 -30.97 -32.42 -18.40
CA HIS A 518 -30.43 -31.26 -19.14
C HIS A 518 -29.62 -30.40 -18.16
N HIS A 519 -28.30 -30.56 -18.13
CA HIS A 519 -27.41 -29.61 -17.48
C HIS A 519 -27.25 -28.39 -18.40
N VAL A 520 -27.82 -27.27 -17.97
CA VAL A 520 -27.59 -25.96 -18.58
C VAL A 520 -26.15 -25.54 -18.24
N LEU A 521 -25.29 -25.50 -19.25
CA LEU A 521 -23.92 -24.99 -19.11
C LEU A 521 -23.91 -23.52 -19.55
N MET A 522 -23.66 -22.62 -18.60
CA MET A 522 -23.41 -21.21 -18.89
C MET A 522 -21.92 -21.01 -19.22
N PHE A 523 -21.65 -20.38 -20.36
CA PHE A 523 -20.31 -20.04 -20.80
C PHE A 523 -20.29 -18.67 -21.48
N GLN A 524 -19.18 -17.95 -21.33
CA GLN A 524 -18.92 -16.71 -22.04
C GLN A 524 -18.51 -17.02 -23.47
N VAL A 525 -19.01 -16.26 -24.45
CA VAL A 525 -18.58 -16.36 -25.85
C VAL A 525 -17.60 -15.23 -26.18
N VAL A 526 -16.47 -15.58 -26.78
CA VAL A 526 -15.50 -14.67 -27.36
C VAL A 526 -15.44 -14.97 -28.86
N ASP A 527 -16.12 -14.16 -29.66
CA ASP A 527 -16.05 -14.22 -31.11
C ASP A 527 -14.92 -13.33 -31.62
N VAL A 528 -14.05 -13.88 -32.45
CA VAL A 528 -12.92 -13.17 -33.07
C VAL A 528 -13.02 -13.13 -34.59
N ASP A 529 -14.21 -13.36 -35.13
CA ASP A 529 -14.58 -13.20 -36.53
C ASP A 529 -13.66 -13.97 -37.48
N ASP A 530 -12.83 -13.24 -38.23
CA ASP A 530 -11.93 -13.74 -39.26
C ASP A 530 -10.50 -13.96 -38.73
N LEU A 531 -10.21 -13.74 -37.43
CA LEU A 531 -8.87 -13.95 -36.88
C LEU A 531 -8.54 -15.44 -36.74
N VAL A 532 -7.27 -15.80 -36.93
CA VAL A 532 -6.83 -17.19 -36.81
C VAL A 532 -6.69 -17.56 -35.33
N ILE A 533 -7.34 -18.65 -34.92
CA ILE A 533 -7.08 -19.33 -33.64
C ILE A 533 -6.18 -20.53 -33.91
N MET A 534 -5.01 -20.58 -33.27
CA MET A 534 -4.09 -21.72 -33.32
C MET A 534 -3.57 -22.10 -31.93
N ALA A 535 -2.92 -23.27 -31.83
CA ALA A 535 -2.24 -23.64 -30.60
C ALA A 535 -1.11 -22.65 -30.27
N GLY A 536 -0.91 -22.40 -28.97
CA GLY A 536 0.19 -21.65 -28.40
C GLY A 536 1.54 -21.98 -29.05
N VAL A 537 2.34 -20.95 -29.39
CA VAL A 537 3.74 -21.16 -29.80
C VAL A 537 4.53 -21.67 -28.59
N VAL A 538 5.39 -22.66 -28.82
CA VAL A 538 6.28 -23.23 -27.82
C VAL A 538 7.72 -22.93 -28.24
N ASP A 539 8.40 -22.08 -27.48
CA ASP A 539 9.78 -21.72 -27.76
C ASP A 539 10.73 -22.53 -26.87
N SER A 540 11.43 -23.49 -27.47
CA SER A 540 12.34 -24.40 -26.76
C SER A 540 13.71 -23.79 -26.45
N HIS A 541 14.01 -22.56 -26.89
CA HIS A 541 15.34 -21.97 -26.77
C HIS A 541 15.30 -20.50 -26.37
N VAL A 542 15.20 -20.26 -25.05
CA VAL A 542 15.16 -18.92 -24.47
C VAL A 542 16.18 -18.82 -23.34
N HIS A 543 16.94 -17.73 -23.27
CA HIS A 543 17.84 -17.43 -22.15
C HIS A 543 17.23 -16.32 -21.30
N VAL A 544 16.57 -16.69 -20.19
CA VAL A 544 15.93 -15.72 -19.29
C VAL A 544 16.93 -15.05 -18.34
N ASN A 545 18.06 -15.72 -18.10
CA ASN A 545 19.23 -15.21 -17.35
C ASN A 545 18.98 -14.93 -15.85
N GLU A 546 17.83 -15.27 -15.30
CA GLU A 546 17.48 -15.12 -13.89
C GLU A 546 17.55 -16.47 -13.15
N PRO A 547 18.14 -16.55 -11.95
CA PRO A 547 18.76 -15.49 -11.15
C PRO A 547 20.18 -15.11 -11.60
N GLY A 548 20.74 -14.07 -10.98
CA GLY A 548 22.14 -13.66 -11.12
C GLY A 548 22.37 -12.62 -12.21
N ARG A 549 21.98 -12.89 -13.46
CA ARG A 549 22.04 -11.94 -14.58
C ARG A 549 20.64 -11.43 -14.96
N THR A 550 19.78 -11.21 -13.96
CA THR A 550 18.38 -10.77 -14.13
C THR A 550 18.26 -9.47 -14.95
N ASP A 551 19.26 -8.59 -14.92
CA ASP A 551 19.27 -7.35 -15.71
C ASP A 551 19.44 -7.58 -17.22
N TRP A 552 19.83 -8.78 -17.65
CA TRP A 552 19.87 -9.13 -19.07
C TRP A 552 18.48 -9.41 -19.63
N GLU A 553 17.57 -9.99 -18.82
CA GLU A 553 16.16 -10.14 -19.16
C GLU A 553 15.28 -10.27 -17.90
N GLY A 554 15.19 -11.47 -17.32
CA GLY A 554 14.34 -11.77 -16.16
C GLY A 554 12.98 -12.35 -16.54
N TYR A 555 12.40 -13.18 -15.65
CA TYR A 555 11.17 -13.94 -15.95
C TYR A 555 9.99 -13.04 -16.27
N TRP A 556 9.86 -11.91 -15.56
CA TRP A 556 8.75 -10.98 -15.76
C TRP A 556 8.71 -10.42 -17.19
N SER A 557 9.82 -9.89 -17.69
CA SER A 557 9.86 -9.31 -19.04
C SER A 557 9.93 -10.38 -20.13
N ALA A 558 10.69 -11.47 -19.95
CA ALA A 558 10.75 -12.57 -20.90
C ALA A 558 9.37 -13.18 -21.17
N THR A 559 8.65 -13.55 -20.10
CA THR A 559 7.33 -14.21 -20.25
C THR A 559 6.25 -13.24 -20.73
N ARG A 560 6.35 -11.95 -20.40
CA ARG A 560 5.48 -10.92 -20.96
C ARG A 560 5.73 -10.71 -22.46
N ALA A 561 6.99 -10.73 -22.88
CA ALA A 561 7.37 -10.65 -24.29
C ALA A 561 6.94 -11.90 -25.07
N ALA A 562 7.06 -13.08 -24.47
CA ALA A 562 6.52 -14.33 -25.01
C ALA A 562 5.01 -14.20 -25.27
N ALA A 563 4.23 -13.81 -24.26
CA ALA A 563 2.77 -13.63 -24.39
C ALA A 563 2.40 -12.63 -25.50
N ALA A 564 3.10 -11.49 -25.57
CA ALA A 564 2.87 -10.49 -26.61
C ALA A 564 3.17 -10.99 -28.03
N GLY A 565 4.02 -12.00 -28.17
CA GLY A 565 4.38 -12.64 -29.44
C GLY A 565 3.56 -13.87 -29.80
N GLY A 566 2.60 -14.28 -28.97
CA GLY A 566 1.84 -15.53 -29.14
C GLY A 566 2.57 -16.79 -28.64
N VAL A 567 3.69 -16.63 -27.92
CA VAL A 567 4.38 -17.74 -27.26
C VAL A 567 3.73 -17.98 -25.90
N THR A 568 3.18 -19.18 -25.68
CA THR A 568 2.47 -19.54 -24.44
C THR A 568 3.29 -20.51 -23.57
N THR A 569 4.40 -21.04 -24.10
CA THR A 569 5.34 -21.84 -23.33
C THR A 569 6.75 -21.51 -23.77
N ILE A 570 7.62 -21.18 -22.83
CA ILE A 570 9.06 -21.04 -23.06
C ILE A 570 9.83 -22.14 -22.33
N VAL A 571 10.98 -22.52 -22.86
CA VAL A 571 11.91 -23.44 -22.19
C VAL A 571 13.23 -22.72 -21.94
N ASP A 572 13.49 -22.41 -20.67
CA ASP A 572 14.62 -21.60 -20.25
C ASP A 572 15.92 -22.43 -20.23
N MET A 573 16.94 -21.91 -20.91
CA MET A 573 18.26 -22.51 -21.05
C MET A 573 19.04 -22.50 -19.73
N PRO A 574 20.00 -23.43 -19.52
CA PRO A 574 20.60 -23.64 -18.21
C PRO A 574 21.79 -22.72 -17.90
N LEU A 575 22.18 -21.85 -18.83
CA LEU A 575 23.35 -20.98 -18.71
C LEU A 575 22.96 -19.50 -18.64
N ASN A 576 23.97 -18.64 -18.56
CA ASN A 576 23.90 -17.19 -18.31
C ASN A 576 23.31 -16.82 -16.93
N SER A 577 22.26 -17.50 -16.47
CA SER A 577 21.83 -17.43 -15.07
C SER A 577 22.93 -17.90 -14.14
N ILE A 578 23.05 -17.27 -12.97
CA ILE A 578 24.01 -17.61 -11.94
C ILE A 578 23.25 -17.98 -10.66
N PRO A 579 23.37 -19.22 -10.16
CA PRO A 579 24.18 -20.31 -10.74
C PRO A 579 23.51 -20.94 -11.97
N SER A 580 24.34 -21.46 -12.90
CA SER A 580 23.88 -22.27 -14.03
C SER A 580 23.12 -23.52 -13.57
N THR A 581 22.11 -23.97 -14.29
CA THR A 581 21.22 -25.09 -13.92
C THR A 581 21.88 -26.47 -14.15
N THR A 582 22.96 -26.76 -13.42
CA THR A 582 23.79 -27.98 -13.58
C THR A 582 23.65 -28.99 -12.44
N THR A 583 22.88 -28.67 -11.41
CA THR A 583 22.52 -29.53 -10.27
C THR A 583 21.05 -29.34 -9.90
N VAL A 584 20.46 -30.26 -9.14
CA VAL A 584 19.07 -30.12 -8.65
C VAL A 584 18.90 -28.89 -7.76
N SER A 585 19.90 -28.55 -6.95
CA SER A 585 19.87 -27.33 -6.11
C SER A 585 19.82 -26.05 -6.95
N ASN A 586 20.56 -26.03 -8.07
CA ASN A 586 20.58 -24.89 -8.97
C ASN A 586 19.22 -24.76 -9.70
N LEU A 587 18.61 -25.88 -10.09
CA LEU A 587 17.24 -25.89 -10.63
C LEU A 587 16.23 -25.35 -9.61
N GLN A 588 16.28 -25.80 -8.36
CA GLN A 588 15.40 -25.30 -7.30
C GLN A 588 15.57 -23.79 -7.06
N THR A 589 16.79 -23.29 -7.18
CA THR A 589 17.09 -21.86 -7.08
C THR A 589 16.46 -21.07 -8.22
N LYS A 590 16.55 -21.59 -9.45
CA LYS A 590 15.92 -21.01 -10.64
C LYS A 590 14.39 -21.06 -10.57
N LEU A 591 13.81 -22.17 -10.13
CA LEU A 591 12.37 -22.33 -9.90
C LEU A 591 11.84 -21.28 -8.90
N LYS A 592 12.55 -21.05 -7.79
CA LYS A 592 12.18 -20.02 -6.81
C LYS A 592 12.23 -18.62 -7.40
N ALA A 593 13.18 -18.34 -8.29
CA ALA A 593 13.26 -17.04 -8.95
C ALA A 593 12.08 -16.80 -9.91
N ALA A 594 11.61 -17.83 -10.63
CA ALA A 594 10.46 -17.70 -11.53
C ALA A 594 9.11 -17.47 -10.81
N GLN A 595 8.98 -17.89 -9.55
CA GLN A 595 7.72 -17.84 -8.81
C GLN A 595 7.13 -16.42 -8.73
N GLY A 596 5.87 -16.28 -9.15
CA GLY A 596 5.13 -15.02 -9.09
C GLY A 596 5.49 -14.00 -10.18
N GLN A 597 6.34 -14.37 -11.15
CA GLN A 597 6.77 -13.47 -12.23
C GLN A 597 6.29 -13.88 -13.63
N THR A 598 5.82 -15.12 -13.82
CA THR A 598 5.57 -15.71 -15.15
C THR A 598 4.18 -15.38 -15.70
N HIS A 599 4.13 -14.88 -16.94
CA HIS A 599 2.89 -14.64 -17.70
C HIS A 599 2.48 -15.80 -18.62
N VAL A 600 3.41 -16.70 -18.92
CA VAL A 600 3.24 -17.89 -19.75
C VAL A 600 3.90 -19.08 -19.06
N ASP A 601 3.63 -20.30 -19.53
CA ASP A 601 4.24 -21.49 -18.92
C ASP A 601 5.75 -21.54 -19.18
N VAL A 602 6.49 -22.04 -18.20
CA VAL A 602 7.95 -22.12 -18.24
C VAL A 602 8.39 -23.53 -17.90
N ALA A 603 9.20 -24.12 -18.80
CA ALA A 603 9.95 -25.34 -18.53
C ALA A 603 11.46 -25.05 -18.51
N PHE A 604 12.27 -26.02 -18.07
CA PHE A 604 13.69 -25.80 -17.81
C PHE A 604 14.56 -26.87 -18.44
N TRP A 605 15.66 -26.43 -19.05
CA TRP A 605 16.78 -27.28 -19.42
C TRP A 605 17.73 -27.50 -18.23
N GLY A 606 18.33 -28.69 -18.17
CA GLY A 606 19.53 -28.95 -17.38
C GLY A 606 20.81 -28.68 -18.17
N GLY A 607 21.92 -28.43 -17.48
CA GLY A 607 23.23 -28.23 -18.10
C GLY A 607 24.12 -29.46 -17.99
N VAL A 608 24.87 -29.76 -19.05
CA VAL A 608 26.01 -30.71 -19.00
C VAL A 608 27.29 -29.89 -19.14
N ILE A 609 28.15 -30.00 -18.13
CA ILE A 609 29.47 -29.38 -18.04
C ILE A 609 30.49 -30.45 -17.62
N PRO A 610 31.81 -30.22 -17.79
CA PRO A 610 32.81 -31.14 -17.29
C PRO A 610 32.61 -31.51 -15.81
N GLY A 611 32.57 -32.82 -15.53
CA GLY A 611 32.50 -33.36 -14.18
C GLY A 611 31.11 -33.45 -13.51
N ASN A 612 30.02 -33.02 -14.16
CA ASN A 612 28.67 -33.08 -13.56
C ASN A 612 27.82 -34.29 -13.99
N GLN A 613 28.40 -35.31 -14.62
CA GLN A 613 27.67 -36.46 -15.17
C GLN A 613 26.82 -37.23 -14.13
N ASP A 614 27.21 -37.19 -12.85
CA ASP A 614 26.49 -37.86 -11.76
C ASP A 614 25.25 -37.09 -11.28
N GLU A 615 25.13 -35.79 -11.61
CA GLU A 615 23.97 -34.95 -11.29
C GLU A 615 22.80 -35.15 -12.27
N LEU A 616 23.09 -35.67 -13.48
CA LEU A 616 22.13 -35.68 -14.60
C LEU A 616 20.88 -36.51 -14.27
N ARG A 617 21.03 -37.64 -13.59
CA ARG A 617 19.88 -38.48 -13.21
C ARG A 617 18.96 -37.78 -12.22
N GLY A 618 19.53 -37.11 -11.22
CA GLY A 618 18.75 -36.31 -10.28
C GLY A 618 18.00 -35.17 -10.96
N LEU A 619 18.59 -34.54 -11.98
CA LEU A 619 17.91 -33.52 -12.78
C LEU A 619 16.75 -34.06 -13.61
N VAL A 620 16.91 -35.26 -14.21
CA VAL A 620 15.80 -35.96 -14.89
C VAL A 620 14.65 -36.20 -13.93
N ASP A 621 14.94 -36.76 -12.75
CA ASP A 621 13.93 -37.04 -11.73
C ASP A 621 13.27 -35.75 -11.20
N ALA A 622 14.00 -34.62 -11.22
CA ALA A 622 13.49 -33.30 -10.85
C ALA A 622 12.66 -32.63 -11.97
N GLY A 623 12.57 -33.22 -13.15
CA GLY A 623 11.66 -32.80 -14.22
C GLY A 623 12.22 -31.80 -15.25
N VAL A 624 13.53 -31.71 -15.44
CA VAL A 624 14.07 -30.97 -16.61
C VAL A 624 13.64 -31.63 -17.92
N VAL A 625 13.40 -30.84 -18.97
CA VAL A 625 12.93 -31.38 -20.27
C VAL A 625 14.04 -32.12 -21.04
N GLY A 626 15.29 -31.88 -20.65
CA GLY A 626 16.49 -32.40 -21.28
C GLY A 626 17.71 -31.63 -20.80
N PHE A 627 18.80 -31.77 -21.54
CA PHE A 627 20.09 -31.18 -21.22
C PHE A 627 20.65 -30.37 -22.38
N LYS A 628 21.46 -29.36 -22.07
CA LYS A 628 22.19 -28.56 -23.04
C LYS A 628 23.69 -28.59 -22.74
N CYS A 629 24.52 -28.69 -23.77
CA CYS A 629 25.97 -28.48 -23.68
C CYS A 629 26.52 -27.62 -24.83
N PHE A 630 27.79 -27.26 -24.70
CA PHE A 630 28.55 -26.50 -25.69
C PHE A 630 29.83 -27.26 -26.05
N LEU A 631 30.16 -27.36 -27.33
CA LEU A 631 31.41 -27.97 -27.82
C LEU A 631 32.55 -26.95 -28.01
N CYS A 632 32.24 -25.66 -27.89
CA CYS A 632 33.19 -24.54 -27.86
C CYS A 632 32.84 -23.61 -26.69
N PRO A 633 33.72 -22.66 -26.29
CA PRO A 633 33.41 -21.74 -25.20
C PRO A 633 32.04 -21.05 -25.34
N SER A 634 31.25 -21.06 -24.27
CA SER A 634 29.88 -20.52 -24.21
C SER A 634 29.81 -19.00 -24.08
N GLY A 635 30.95 -18.36 -23.80
CA GLY A 635 31.06 -16.94 -23.49
C GLY A 635 31.00 -16.62 -21.99
N VAL A 636 30.73 -17.60 -21.12
CA VAL A 636 30.71 -17.45 -19.67
C VAL A 636 31.45 -18.60 -18.96
N ASP A 637 32.25 -18.27 -17.96
CA ASP A 637 33.09 -19.26 -17.26
C ASP A 637 32.27 -20.21 -16.37
N GLU A 638 31.09 -19.79 -15.92
CA GLU A 638 30.21 -20.62 -15.08
C GLU A 638 29.50 -21.75 -15.86
N PHE A 639 29.64 -21.77 -17.20
CA PHE A 639 29.14 -22.84 -18.06
C PHE A 639 30.23 -23.27 -19.05
N PRO A 640 31.29 -23.96 -18.56
CA PRO A 640 32.39 -24.38 -19.40
C PRO A 640 31.94 -25.42 -20.45
N HIS A 641 32.59 -25.37 -21.61
CA HIS A 641 32.34 -26.30 -22.71
C HIS A 641 32.86 -27.70 -22.38
N VAL A 642 32.26 -28.70 -23.02
CA VAL A 642 32.53 -30.12 -22.75
C VAL A 642 33.53 -30.69 -23.75
N SER A 643 34.38 -31.61 -23.31
CA SER A 643 35.15 -32.46 -24.22
C SER A 643 34.27 -33.59 -24.78
N ILE A 644 34.74 -34.28 -25.81
CA ILE A 644 34.05 -35.48 -26.33
C ILE A 644 33.90 -36.54 -25.23
N SER A 645 34.90 -36.70 -24.36
CA SER A 645 34.85 -37.64 -23.24
C SER A 645 33.73 -37.29 -22.25
N ASP A 646 33.52 -36.00 -21.97
CA ASP A 646 32.43 -35.55 -21.09
C ASP A 646 31.06 -35.82 -21.72
N VAL A 647 30.93 -35.61 -23.03
CA VAL A 647 29.71 -35.95 -23.79
C VAL A 647 29.44 -37.45 -23.73
N GLU A 648 30.44 -38.30 -23.94
CA GLU A 648 30.27 -39.76 -23.85
C GLU A 648 29.86 -40.21 -22.44
N MET A 649 30.42 -39.60 -21.39
CA MET A 649 30.00 -39.87 -20.01
C MET A 649 28.54 -39.46 -19.77
N ALA A 650 28.13 -38.28 -20.24
CA ALA A 650 26.76 -37.82 -20.13
C ALA A 650 25.78 -38.72 -20.90
N LEU A 651 26.09 -39.05 -22.16
CA LEU A 651 25.28 -39.96 -22.98
C LEU A 651 25.16 -41.33 -22.31
N HIS A 652 26.26 -41.89 -21.81
CA HIS A 652 26.24 -43.16 -21.08
C HIS A 652 25.33 -43.09 -19.86
N LYS A 653 25.40 -42.00 -19.08
CA LYS A 653 24.53 -41.79 -17.91
C LYS A 653 23.06 -41.62 -18.30
N LEU A 654 22.75 -41.00 -19.44
CA LEU A 654 21.39 -40.72 -19.89
C LEU A 654 20.70 -41.90 -20.62
N GLN A 655 21.44 -42.89 -21.09
CA GLN A 655 20.87 -44.10 -21.71
C GLN A 655 19.81 -44.79 -20.82
N GLY A 656 18.71 -45.23 -21.44
CA GLY A 656 17.59 -45.84 -20.73
C GLY A 656 16.58 -44.86 -20.14
N THR A 657 16.73 -43.56 -20.39
CA THR A 657 15.67 -42.57 -20.10
C THR A 657 15.14 -41.93 -21.37
N SER A 658 14.01 -41.22 -21.25
CA SER A 658 13.42 -40.38 -22.31
C SER A 658 14.15 -39.04 -22.52
N SER A 659 15.29 -38.84 -21.85
CA SER A 659 16.06 -37.59 -21.87
C SER A 659 16.57 -37.21 -23.27
N LEU A 660 16.90 -35.94 -23.41
CA LEU A 660 17.40 -35.30 -24.61
C LEU A 660 18.71 -34.58 -24.29
N LEU A 661 19.72 -34.66 -25.17
CA LEU A 661 20.92 -33.82 -25.09
C LEU A 661 21.01 -32.89 -26.31
N ALA A 662 20.93 -31.59 -26.05
CA ALA A 662 21.03 -30.52 -27.02
C ALA A 662 22.45 -29.95 -27.09
N PHE A 663 22.92 -29.62 -28.29
CA PHE A 663 24.30 -29.22 -28.56
C PHE A 663 24.37 -27.87 -29.25
N HIS A 664 25.12 -26.92 -28.67
CA HIS A 664 25.68 -25.83 -29.48
C HIS A 664 26.86 -26.43 -30.25
N ALA A 665 26.63 -26.65 -31.54
CA ALA A 665 27.49 -27.44 -32.40
C ALA A 665 28.47 -26.56 -33.19
N GLU A 666 29.37 -25.87 -32.49
CA GLU A 666 30.60 -25.33 -33.08
C GLU A 666 31.79 -25.96 -32.33
N CYS A 667 32.88 -26.26 -33.03
CA CYS A 667 34.13 -26.68 -32.41
C CYS A 667 35.30 -25.91 -33.04
N ASP A 668 36.33 -25.66 -32.25
CA ASP A 668 37.56 -25.08 -32.78
C ASP A 668 38.19 -26.01 -33.82
N LEU A 669 38.69 -25.42 -34.90
CA LEU A 669 39.42 -26.13 -35.94
C LEU A 669 40.91 -25.89 -35.71
N ASP A 670 41.73 -26.92 -35.90
CA ASP A 670 43.19 -26.82 -35.93
C ASP A 670 43.64 -26.08 -37.22
N LEU A 671 43.25 -24.82 -37.36
CA LEU A 671 43.70 -23.93 -38.41
C LEU A 671 44.93 -23.18 -37.91
N GLU A 672 45.96 -23.05 -38.76
CA GLU A 672 47.09 -22.16 -38.46
C GLU A 672 46.56 -20.77 -38.11
N ASP A 673 47.06 -20.19 -37.01
CA ASP A 673 46.81 -18.80 -36.60
C ASP A 673 47.26 -17.86 -37.71
N LYS A 674 46.41 -17.67 -38.72
CA LYS A 674 46.57 -16.55 -39.65
C LYS A 674 46.37 -15.32 -38.80
N GLU A 675 47.45 -14.56 -38.58
CA GLU A 675 47.43 -13.26 -37.92
C GLU A 675 46.19 -12.49 -38.39
N ARG A 676 45.19 -12.39 -37.51
CA ARG A 676 43.91 -11.75 -37.81
C ARG A 676 44.14 -10.24 -37.79
N SER A 677 44.71 -9.71 -38.88
CA SER A 677 44.90 -8.26 -39.08
C SER A 677 43.68 -7.59 -39.73
N ASP A 678 42.56 -8.31 -39.83
CA ASP A 678 41.34 -7.78 -40.44
C ASP A 678 40.61 -6.85 -39.47
N ASP A 679 39.96 -5.82 -40.02
CA ASP A 679 39.23 -4.82 -39.25
C ASP A 679 38.09 -5.48 -38.44
N PRO A 680 38.11 -5.42 -37.09
CA PRO A 680 37.09 -6.05 -36.24
C PRO A 680 35.70 -5.40 -36.36
N CYS A 681 35.61 -4.22 -36.99
CA CYS A 681 34.34 -3.55 -37.26
C CYS A 681 33.59 -4.12 -38.48
N GLN A 682 34.24 -4.95 -39.31
CA GLN A 682 33.59 -5.60 -40.45
C GLN A 682 32.90 -6.88 -40.01
N TYR A 683 31.64 -7.09 -40.42
CA TYR A 683 30.93 -8.34 -40.14
C TYR A 683 31.65 -9.56 -40.75
N GLN A 684 32.31 -9.38 -41.91
CA GLN A 684 33.09 -10.42 -42.57
C GLN A 684 34.24 -10.94 -41.69
N THR A 685 34.88 -10.08 -40.89
CA THR A 685 35.94 -10.50 -39.95
C THR A 685 35.38 -11.47 -38.91
N PHE A 686 34.18 -11.20 -38.39
CA PHE A 686 33.49 -12.11 -37.49
C PHE A 686 33.06 -13.42 -38.17
N LEU A 687 32.52 -13.34 -39.39
CA LEU A 687 32.17 -14.53 -40.21
C LEU A 687 33.37 -15.45 -40.44
N ASN A 688 34.52 -14.88 -40.78
CA ASN A 688 35.77 -15.61 -41.00
C ASN A 688 36.31 -16.22 -39.70
N SER A 689 36.04 -15.60 -38.55
CA SER A 689 36.46 -16.13 -37.25
C SER A 689 35.70 -17.38 -36.82
N ARG A 690 34.50 -17.60 -37.38
CA ARG A 690 33.60 -18.73 -37.10
C ARG A 690 33.05 -19.31 -38.41
N PRO A 691 33.90 -19.92 -39.28
CA PRO A 691 33.48 -20.39 -40.59
C PRO A 691 32.49 -21.57 -40.47
N PRO A 692 31.67 -21.85 -41.52
CA PRO A 692 30.76 -23.00 -41.55
C PRO A 692 31.41 -24.34 -41.19
N ALA A 693 32.69 -24.52 -41.50
CA ALA A 693 33.45 -25.73 -41.18
C ALA A 693 33.49 -26.07 -39.68
N MET A 694 33.46 -25.07 -38.78
CA MET A 694 33.38 -25.30 -37.32
C MET A 694 32.08 -26.02 -36.94
N GLU A 695 30.99 -25.63 -37.59
CA GLU A 695 29.66 -26.20 -37.34
C GLU A 695 29.53 -27.59 -37.98
N VAL A 696 30.01 -27.74 -39.22
CA VAL A 696 30.02 -29.01 -39.95
C VAL A 696 30.81 -30.09 -39.20
N GLU A 697 31.98 -29.77 -38.65
CA GLU A 697 32.79 -30.77 -37.94
C GLU A 697 32.19 -31.16 -36.58
N ALA A 698 31.66 -30.19 -35.84
CA ALA A 698 30.92 -30.48 -34.61
C ALA A 698 29.71 -31.39 -34.88
N ILE A 699 28.92 -31.12 -35.93
CA ILE A 699 27.78 -31.96 -36.32
C ILE A 699 28.23 -33.35 -36.80
N ARG A 700 29.39 -33.46 -37.46
CA ARG A 700 29.98 -34.77 -37.81
C ARG A 700 30.29 -35.61 -36.58
N ILE A 701 30.80 -34.99 -35.52
CA ILE A 701 31.07 -35.68 -34.24
C ILE A 701 29.75 -36.08 -33.58
N ILE A 702 28.80 -35.16 -33.48
CA ILE A 702 27.48 -35.40 -32.85
C ILE A 702 26.76 -36.55 -33.57
N THR A 703 26.70 -36.57 -34.89
CA THR A 703 26.01 -37.63 -35.66
C THR A 703 26.61 -39.02 -35.40
N ARG A 704 27.94 -39.14 -35.27
CA ARG A 704 28.61 -40.39 -34.87
C ARG A 704 28.21 -40.82 -33.45
N LEU A 705 28.15 -39.89 -32.50
CA LEU A 705 27.73 -40.18 -31.13
C LEU A 705 26.26 -40.60 -31.06
N CYS A 706 25.37 -39.95 -31.83
CA CYS A 706 23.95 -40.29 -31.90
C CYS A 706 23.71 -41.71 -32.43
N LEU A 707 24.56 -42.18 -33.35
CA LEU A 707 24.47 -43.55 -33.88
C LEU A 707 25.06 -44.59 -32.91
N LYS A 708 25.96 -44.17 -32.02
CA LYS A 708 26.61 -45.02 -31.02
C LYS A 708 25.75 -45.21 -29.76
N TYR A 709 25.03 -44.16 -29.33
CA TYR A 709 24.26 -44.15 -28.08
C TYR A 709 22.77 -43.98 -28.33
N SER A 710 21.94 -44.76 -27.64
CA SER A 710 20.48 -44.65 -27.73
C SER A 710 19.92 -43.56 -26.82
N VAL A 711 20.25 -42.30 -27.12
CA VAL A 711 19.75 -41.09 -26.42
C VAL A 711 19.29 -40.09 -27.47
N ARG A 712 18.17 -39.40 -27.24
CA ARG A 712 17.72 -38.34 -28.16
C ARG A 712 18.74 -37.20 -28.14
N CYS A 713 19.11 -36.73 -29.32
CA CYS A 713 20.03 -35.61 -29.49
C CYS A 713 19.38 -34.50 -30.30
N HIS A 714 19.81 -33.26 -30.05
CA HIS A 714 19.29 -32.09 -30.75
C HIS A 714 20.41 -31.11 -31.09
N ILE A 715 20.47 -30.69 -32.35
CA ILE A 715 21.36 -29.59 -32.77
C ILE A 715 20.58 -28.29 -32.63
N VAL A 716 21.01 -27.42 -31.72
CA VAL A 716 20.38 -26.10 -31.59
C VAL A 716 20.86 -25.15 -32.69
N HIS A 717 20.00 -24.18 -33.02
CA HIS A 717 20.32 -22.99 -33.83
C HIS A 717 21.25 -23.25 -35.04
N LEU A 718 20.96 -24.28 -35.85
CA LEU A 718 21.75 -24.64 -37.04
C LEU A 718 21.72 -23.48 -38.05
N SER A 719 22.90 -22.99 -38.41
CA SER A 719 23.10 -21.84 -39.29
C SER A 719 23.70 -22.24 -40.63
N ALA A 720 24.70 -23.13 -40.66
CA ALA A 720 25.35 -23.56 -41.91
C ALA A 720 24.56 -24.67 -42.63
N ALA A 721 23.95 -24.34 -43.76
CA ALA A 721 23.26 -25.29 -44.62
C ALA A 721 24.17 -26.43 -45.12
N GLU A 722 25.48 -26.20 -45.17
CA GLU A 722 26.51 -27.20 -45.49
C GLU A 722 26.49 -28.41 -44.56
N ALA A 723 25.95 -28.27 -43.34
CA ALA A 723 25.85 -29.36 -42.37
C ALA A 723 24.59 -30.24 -42.57
N LEU A 724 23.58 -29.76 -43.29
CA LEU A 724 22.29 -30.46 -43.48
C LEU A 724 22.45 -31.88 -44.05
N PRO A 725 23.33 -32.16 -45.04
CA PRO A 725 23.52 -33.52 -45.54
C PRO A 725 23.97 -34.52 -44.46
N LEU A 726 24.72 -34.06 -43.43
CA LEU A 726 25.13 -34.91 -42.31
C LEU A 726 23.95 -35.25 -41.40
N VAL A 727 23.12 -34.24 -41.10
CA VAL A 727 21.89 -34.42 -40.29
C VAL A 727 20.95 -35.39 -41.01
N HIS A 728 20.72 -35.16 -42.30
CA HIS A 728 19.89 -36.01 -43.15
C HIS A 728 20.39 -37.46 -43.17
N ALA A 729 21.68 -37.66 -43.45
CA ALA A 729 22.28 -39.00 -43.51
C ALA A 729 22.21 -39.75 -42.16
N ALA A 730 22.39 -39.04 -41.04
CA ALA A 730 22.28 -39.63 -39.71
C ALA A 730 20.83 -40.03 -39.38
N LYS A 731 19.86 -39.17 -39.70
CA LYS A 731 18.42 -39.47 -39.55
C LYS A 731 18.03 -40.71 -40.37
N GLN A 732 18.49 -40.80 -41.63
CA GLN A 732 18.26 -41.99 -42.48
C GLN A 732 18.86 -43.28 -41.91
N GLN A 733 19.98 -43.18 -41.18
CA GLN A 733 20.62 -44.30 -40.49
C GLN A 733 19.95 -44.65 -39.14
N GLY A 734 18.87 -43.96 -38.78
CA GLY A 734 18.10 -44.22 -37.56
C GLY A 734 18.60 -43.48 -36.31
N ALA A 735 19.47 -42.47 -36.47
CA ALA A 735 19.85 -41.61 -35.34
C ALA A 735 18.63 -40.91 -34.75
N LEU A 736 18.52 -40.90 -33.42
CA LEU A 736 17.50 -40.14 -32.67
C LEU A 736 17.87 -38.65 -32.63
N LEU A 737 18.06 -38.05 -33.79
CA LEU A 737 18.58 -36.70 -33.97
C LEU A 737 17.50 -35.77 -34.52
N THR A 738 17.40 -34.58 -33.94
CA THR A 738 16.61 -33.45 -34.46
C THR A 738 17.50 -32.22 -34.58
N ALA A 739 17.06 -31.21 -35.34
CA ALA A 739 17.74 -29.94 -35.49
C ALA A 739 16.72 -28.80 -35.59
N GLU A 740 17.02 -27.68 -34.95
CA GLU A 740 16.28 -26.43 -35.09
C GLU A 740 17.13 -25.38 -35.82
N THR A 741 16.48 -24.37 -36.37
CA THR A 741 17.13 -23.10 -36.76
C THR A 741 16.38 -21.93 -36.09
N CYS A 742 16.85 -20.71 -36.29
CA CYS A 742 16.32 -19.54 -35.61
C CYS A 742 15.69 -18.53 -36.59
N HIS A 743 14.74 -17.74 -36.10
CA HIS A 743 14.08 -16.71 -36.90
C HIS A 743 15.07 -15.77 -37.59
N HIS A 744 16.18 -15.42 -36.93
CA HIS A 744 17.19 -14.52 -37.47
C HIS A 744 18.01 -15.15 -38.63
N TYR A 745 18.28 -16.46 -38.65
CA TYR A 745 18.95 -17.11 -39.79
C TYR A 745 18.04 -17.24 -41.01
N LEU A 746 16.73 -17.16 -40.82
CA LEU A 746 15.71 -17.22 -41.88
C LEU A 746 15.33 -15.84 -42.42
N THR A 747 15.67 -14.76 -41.71
CA THR A 747 15.27 -13.40 -42.06
C THR A 747 16.46 -12.53 -42.45
N LEU A 748 17.59 -12.64 -41.75
CA LEU A 748 18.78 -11.81 -41.99
C LEU A 748 19.75 -12.49 -42.96
N ALA A 749 20.51 -11.68 -43.70
CA ALA A 749 21.63 -12.13 -44.52
C ALA A 749 22.91 -11.34 -44.16
N ALA A 750 24.05 -12.02 -44.19
CA ALA A 750 25.35 -11.46 -43.82
C ALA A 750 25.70 -10.15 -44.57
N GLU A 751 25.43 -10.10 -45.87
CA GLU A 751 25.67 -8.95 -46.74
C GLU A 751 24.80 -7.72 -46.41
N GLU A 752 23.73 -7.90 -45.64
CA GLU A 752 22.84 -6.82 -45.19
C GLU A 752 23.23 -6.27 -43.81
N VAL A 753 24.18 -6.91 -43.11
CA VAL A 753 24.64 -6.47 -41.79
C VAL A 753 25.58 -5.26 -41.95
N PRO A 754 25.24 -4.09 -41.41
CA PRO A 754 26.12 -2.92 -41.50
C PRO A 754 27.40 -3.13 -40.70
N ASN A 755 28.49 -2.49 -41.14
CA ASN A 755 29.71 -2.40 -40.35
C ASN A 755 29.43 -1.75 -38.99
N SER A 756 30.16 -2.21 -37.98
CA SER A 756 30.01 -1.78 -36.58
C SER A 756 28.64 -2.05 -35.93
N ALA A 757 27.70 -2.72 -36.60
CA ALA A 757 26.38 -3.03 -36.06
C ALA A 757 26.40 -4.31 -35.21
N THR A 758 27.08 -4.26 -34.06
CA THR A 758 27.31 -5.42 -33.18
C THR A 758 26.05 -6.03 -32.57
N GLN A 759 24.91 -5.35 -32.61
CA GLN A 759 23.61 -5.93 -32.25
C GLN A 759 23.18 -7.10 -33.13
N TYR A 760 23.75 -7.25 -34.33
CA TYR A 760 23.52 -8.38 -35.25
C TYR A 760 24.38 -9.62 -34.91
N LYS A 761 25.28 -9.51 -33.93
CA LYS A 761 26.17 -10.63 -33.55
C LYS A 761 25.37 -11.74 -32.85
N CYS A 762 25.47 -12.96 -33.38
CA CYS A 762 25.04 -14.21 -32.77
C CYS A 762 26.05 -15.32 -33.10
N CYS A 763 26.01 -16.44 -32.38
CA CYS A 763 26.89 -17.59 -32.59
C CYS A 763 26.05 -18.87 -32.70
N PRO A 764 26.10 -19.61 -33.83
CA PRO A 764 26.86 -19.33 -35.04
C PRO A 764 26.49 -17.98 -35.72
N PRO A 765 27.37 -17.39 -36.55
CA PRO A 765 27.04 -16.16 -37.28
C PRO A 765 25.88 -16.32 -38.26
N VAL A 766 25.14 -15.23 -38.54
CA VAL A 766 24.22 -15.14 -39.69
C VAL A 766 25.03 -15.27 -40.98
N ARG A 767 24.62 -16.17 -41.87
CA ARG A 767 25.32 -16.43 -43.15
C ARG A 767 24.68 -15.66 -44.30
N GLY A 768 25.27 -15.77 -45.49
CA GLY A 768 24.78 -15.04 -46.66
C GLY A 768 23.44 -15.53 -47.19
N GLN A 769 22.81 -14.75 -48.06
CA GLN A 769 21.48 -15.04 -48.63
C GLN A 769 21.37 -16.45 -49.26
N PRO A 770 22.35 -16.96 -50.03
CA PRO A 770 22.25 -18.32 -50.58
C PRO A 770 22.10 -19.40 -49.50
N ASN A 771 22.75 -19.24 -48.36
CA ASN A 771 22.61 -20.15 -47.22
C ASN A 771 21.22 -20.05 -46.59
N ARG A 772 20.71 -18.82 -46.40
CA ARG A 772 19.34 -18.58 -45.89
C ARG A 772 18.29 -19.31 -46.72
N GLU A 773 18.37 -19.26 -48.05
CA GLU A 773 17.41 -19.95 -48.92
C GLU A 773 17.54 -21.48 -48.84
N LEU A 774 18.74 -22.02 -48.59
CA LEU A 774 18.92 -23.45 -48.33
C LEU A 774 18.31 -23.88 -46.98
N LEU A 775 18.39 -23.04 -45.93
CA LEU A 775 17.71 -23.32 -44.66
C LEU A 775 16.17 -23.32 -44.82
N TRP A 776 15.62 -22.37 -45.60
CA TRP A 776 14.19 -22.37 -45.94
C TRP A 776 13.77 -23.64 -46.68
N LYS A 777 14.57 -24.07 -47.67
CA LYS A 777 14.34 -25.32 -48.39
C LYS A 777 14.38 -26.52 -47.43
N ALA A 778 15.33 -26.56 -46.51
CA ALA A 778 15.46 -27.64 -45.53
C ALA A 778 14.26 -27.73 -44.57
N LEU A 779 13.65 -26.60 -44.19
CA LEU A 779 12.40 -26.57 -43.42
C LEU A 779 11.21 -27.13 -44.22
N TYR A 780 11.13 -26.79 -45.51
CA TYR A 780 10.08 -27.27 -46.40
C TYR A 780 10.20 -28.78 -46.65
N GLU A 781 11.43 -29.29 -46.80
CA GLU A 781 11.72 -30.72 -47.01
C GLU A 781 11.71 -31.54 -45.71
N GLY A 782 11.56 -30.89 -44.55
CA GLY A 782 11.51 -31.54 -43.23
C GLY A 782 12.86 -32.03 -42.70
N GLU A 783 13.96 -31.52 -43.23
CA GLU A 783 15.31 -31.81 -42.71
C GLU A 783 15.57 -31.08 -41.39
N LEU A 784 15.09 -29.84 -41.28
CA LEU A 784 14.99 -29.07 -40.04
C LEU A 784 13.61 -29.28 -39.40
N ASP A 785 13.59 -29.53 -38.10
CA ASP A 785 12.40 -30.00 -37.40
C ASP A 785 11.54 -28.85 -36.83
N MET A 786 12.15 -27.71 -36.50
CA MET A 786 11.48 -26.57 -35.87
C MET A 786 12.24 -25.25 -36.02
N VAL A 787 11.57 -24.16 -35.68
CA VAL A 787 12.14 -22.81 -35.65
C VAL A 787 11.90 -22.18 -34.28
N VAL A 788 12.95 -21.60 -33.69
CA VAL A 788 12.93 -21.02 -32.34
C VAL A 788 13.53 -19.61 -32.32
N SER A 789 13.46 -18.92 -31.18
CA SER A 789 14.05 -17.58 -31.05
C SER A 789 15.56 -17.60 -30.86
N ASP A 790 16.09 -18.52 -30.04
CA ASP A 790 17.38 -18.37 -29.36
C ASP A 790 17.49 -16.96 -28.75
N HIS A 791 16.43 -16.59 -28.01
CA HIS A 791 16.34 -15.28 -27.38
C HIS A 791 17.43 -15.17 -26.32
N SER A 792 18.50 -14.48 -26.68
CA SER A 792 19.72 -14.37 -25.90
C SER A 792 20.07 -12.89 -25.78
N PRO A 793 19.40 -12.16 -24.86
CA PRO A 793 19.67 -10.75 -24.63
C PRO A 793 20.87 -10.56 -23.69
N SER A 794 21.44 -9.36 -23.72
CA SER A 794 22.40 -8.87 -22.73
C SER A 794 22.16 -7.38 -22.49
N THR A 795 22.85 -6.80 -21.50
CA THR A 795 22.80 -5.35 -21.30
C THR A 795 23.47 -4.61 -22.48
N PRO A 796 22.99 -3.40 -22.84
CA PRO A 796 23.48 -2.69 -24.04
C PRO A 796 24.98 -2.39 -24.05
N ASP A 797 25.60 -2.22 -22.88
CA ASP A 797 27.05 -2.00 -22.74
C ASP A 797 27.87 -3.19 -23.25
N LEU A 798 27.38 -4.42 -23.04
CA LEU A 798 28.04 -5.63 -23.50
C LEU A 798 27.96 -5.80 -25.02
N LYS A 799 27.01 -5.12 -25.67
CA LYS A 799 26.94 -5.07 -27.14
C LYS A 799 28.03 -4.21 -27.76
N LYS A 800 28.70 -3.34 -27.00
CA LYS A 800 29.81 -2.51 -27.51
C LYS A 800 29.44 -1.70 -28.77
N LEU A 801 28.22 -1.15 -28.77
CA LEU A 801 27.65 -0.43 -29.92
C LEU A 801 28.52 0.75 -30.36
N GLU A 802 29.19 1.43 -29.42
CA GLU A 802 30.08 2.56 -29.72
C GLU A 802 31.41 2.12 -30.33
N GLN A 803 31.98 1.00 -29.87
CA GLN A 803 33.25 0.50 -30.42
C GLN A 803 33.03 -0.18 -31.77
N GLY A 804 31.86 -0.80 -31.98
CA GLY A 804 31.54 -1.50 -33.23
C GLY A 804 32.35 -2.77 -33.46
N ASP A 805 33.11 -3.24 -32.47
CA ASP A 805 33.98 -4.41 -32.58
C ASP A 805 33.18 -5.71 -32.43
N PHE A 806 32.97 -6.40 -33.56
CA PHE A 806 32.26 -7.67 -33.58
C PHE A 806 33.01 -8.80 -32.86
N LEU A 807 34.33 -8.76 -32.74
CA LEU A 807 35.08 -9.83 -32.08
C LEU A 807 34.89 -9.76 -30.56
N SER A 808 34.87 -8.55 -30.01
CA SER A 808 34.80 -8.35 -28.56
C SER A 808 33.38 -8.09 -28.01
N ALA A 809 32.40 -7.76 -28.83
CA ALA A 809 31.00 -7.61 -28.41
C ALA A 809 30.37 -8.93 -27.93
N TRP A 810 29.40 -8.88 -27.02
CA TRP A 810 28.65 -10.06 -26.62
C TRP A 810 27.61 -10.44 -27.69
N GLY A 811 27.59 -11.72 -28.11
CA GLY A 811 26.72 -12.22 -29.18
C GLY A 811 25.43 -12.85 -28.64
N GLY A 812 24.30 -12.54 -29.27
CA GLY A 812 22.95 -13.04 -28.96
C GLY A 812 21.86 -12.09 -29.48
N ILE A 813 20.71 -12.59 -29.91
CA ILE A 813 19.65 -11.78 -30.52
C ILE A 813 18.39 -11.82 -29.65
N SER A 814 17.77 -10.66 -29.43
CA SER A 814 16.50 -10.54 -28.70
C SER A 814 15.30 -10.70 -29.65
N SER A 815 14.79 -11.91 -29.85
CA SER A 815 13.74 -12.19 -30.86
C SER A 815 12.43 -12.80 -30.32
N LEU A 816 12.35 -13.18 -29.04
CA LEU A 816 11.24 -13.95 -28.45
C LEU A 816 9.82 -13.44 -28.81
N GLN A 817 9.63 -12.13 -28.80
CA GLN A 817 8.32 -11.50 -29.03
C GLN A 817 7.90 -11.55 -30.50
N PHE A 818 8.85 -11.66 -31.44
CA PHE A 818 8.58 -11.43 -32.85
C PHE A 818 8.57 -12.73 -33.67
N GLY A 819 8.84 -13.87 -33.06
CA GLY A 819 9.05 -15.14 -33.74
C GLY A 819 7.94 -15.54 -34.72
N LEU A 820 6.68 -15.54 -34.27
CA LEU A 820 5.53 -15.86 -35.12
C LEU A 820 5.41 -14.88 -36.32
N SER A 821 5.53 -13.58 -36.05
CA SER A 821 5.41 -12.55 -37.09
C SER A 821 6.54 -12.60 -38.12
N LEU A 822 7.78 -12.80 -37.68
CA LEU A 822 8.95 -12.93 -38.53
C LEU A 822 8.85 -14.18 -39.39
N PHE A 823 8.51 -15.32 -38.78
CA PHE A 823 8.36 -16.58 -39.51
C PHE A 823 7.24 -16.49 -40.54
N TRP A 824 6.03 -16.07 -40.16
CA TRP A 824 4.90 -16.01 -41.07
C TRP A 824 5.10 -15.07 -42.26
N THR A 825 5.75 -13.92 -42.03
CA THR A 825 6.02 -12.91 -43.06
C THR A 825 6.82 -13.52 -44.23
N GLU A 826 7.86 -14.29 -43.93
CA GLU A 826 8.71 -14.94 -44.94
C GLU A 826 8.15 -16.28 -45.42
N ALA A 827 7.54 -17.07 -44.53
CA ALA A 827 7.06 -18.41 -44.81
C ALA A 827 5.89 -18.40 -45.82
N ARG A 828 4.95 -17.45 -45.69
CA ARG A 828 3.81 -17.34 -46.60
C ARG A 828 4.22 -17.06 -48.05
N LEU A 829 5.31 -16.33 -48.25
CA LEU A 829 5.86 -16.03 -49.58
C LEU A 829 6.51 -17.27 -50.22
N ARG A 830 6.88 -18.26 -49.41
CA ARG A 830 7.54 -19.51 -49.81
C ARG A 830 6.59 -20.70 -49.86
N GLY A 831 5.28 -20.47 -49.74
CA GLY A 831 4.25 -21.50 -49.88
C GLY A 831 4.04 -22.37 -48.64
N PHE A 832 4.55 -21.99 -47.47
CA PHE A 832 4.24 -22.66 -46.22
C PHE A 832 2.78 -22.45 -45.83
N THR A 833 2.15 -23.50 -45.31
CA THR A 833 0.76 -23.47 -44.86
C THR A 833 0.65 -23.10 -43.38
N PHE A 834 -0.56 -22.80 -42.90
CA PHE A 834 -0.82 -22.63 -41.47
C PHE A 834 -0.47 -23.89 -40.65
N LEU A 835 -0.70 -25.09 -41.22
CA LEU A 835 -0.31 -26.34 -40.58
C LEU A 835 1.21 -26.44 -40.40
N ASP A 836 1.99 -25.94 -41.36
CA ASP A 836 3.45 -25.89 -41.21
C ASP A 836 3.88 -24.93 -40.10
N VAL A 837 3.22 -23.78 -39.96
CA VAL A 837 3.48 -22.82 -38.87
C VAL A 837 3.26 -23.49 -37.51
N THR A 838 2.09 -24.07 -37.27
CA THR A 838 1.80 -24.77 -36.01
C THR A 838 2.70 -25.99 -35.81
N ARG A 839 3.07 -26.70 -36.88
CA ARG A 839 4.02 -27.79 -36.78
C ARG A 839 5.38 -27.31 -36.28
N LEU A 840 5.96 -26.32 -36.95
CA LEU A 840 7.33 -25.83 -36.76
C LEU A 840 7.52 -24.97 -35.50
N LEU A 841 6.46 -24.27 -35.06
CA LEU A 841 6.54 -23.34 -33.92
C LEU A 841 5.85 -23.86 -32.65
N SER A 842 4.97 -24.87 -32.75
CA SER A 842 4.20 -25.35 -31.60
C SER A 842 4.40 -26.84 -31.35
N SER A 843 3.92 -27.70 -32.25
CA SER A 843 3.87 -29.15 -31.99
C SER A 843 5.24 -29.83 -31.98
N ALA A 844 6.17 -29.42 -32.86
CA ALA A 844 7.51 -30.00 -32.92
C ALA A 844 8.39 -29.59 -31.72
N PRO A 845 8.43 -28.30 -31.30
CA PRO A 845 9.06 -27.93 -30.03
C PRO A 845 8.41 -28.59 -28.81
N ALA A 846 7.07 -28.68 -28.76
CA ALA A 846 6.39 -29.39 -27.66
C ALA A 846 6.83 -30.86 -27.58
N LYS A 847 6.92 -31.55 -28.73
CA LYS A 847 7.40 -32.93 -28.81
C LYS A 847 8.89 -33.07 -28.45
N LEU A 848 9.73 -32.12 -28.83
CA LEU A 848 11.14 -32.10 -28.45
C LEU A 848 11.28 -32.14 -26.92
N CYS A 849 10.53 -31.26 -26.25
CA CYS A 849 10.57 -31.06 -24.80
C CYS A 849 9.71 -32.04 -24.00
N GLY A 850 9.06 -33.02 -24.63
CA GLY A 850 8.22 -34.00 -23.94
C GLY A 850 6.88 -33.44 -23.43
N LEU A 851 6.41 -32.34 -24.01
CA LEU A 851 5.19 -31.61 -23.64
C LEU A 851 4.02 -31.87 -24.60
N GLN A 852 4.17 -32.74 -25.60
CA GLN A 852 3.17 -32.99 -26.65
C GLN A 852 1.81 -33.49 -26.13
N ASP A 853 1.78 -34.06 -24.92
CA ASP A 853 0.55 -34.56 -24.29
C ASP A 853 -0.25 -33.45 -23.58
N ARG A 854 0.22 -32.20 -23.65
CA ARG A 854 -0.43 -31.03 -23.03
C ARG A 854 -0.38 -29.76 -23.88
N LYS A 855 0.69 -29.57 -24.67
CA LYS A 855 1.01 -28.35 -25.40
C LYS A 855 1.13 -28.59 -26.90
N GLY A 856 0.98 -27.51 -27.67
CA GLY A 856 1.32 -27.48 -29.09
C GLY A 856 0.27 -28.07 -30.05
N CYS A 857 -0.93 -28.40 -29.57
CA CYS A 857 -2.07 -28.77 -30.43
C CYS A 857 -3.41 -28.38 -29.79
N LEU A 858 -4.43 -28.18 -30.63
CA LEU A 858 -5.81 -27.94 -30.19
C LEU A 858 -6.57 -29.27 -30.14
N LYS A 859 -6.59 -29.92 -28.97
CA LYS A 859 -7.30 -31.19 -28.74
C LYS A 859 -7.97 -31.18 -27.37
N GLU A 860 -9.11 -31.87 -27.26
CA GLU A 860 -9.81 -32.04 -25.98
C GLU A 860 -8.86 -32.64 -24.92
N GLY A 861 -8.90 -32.09 -23.71
CA GLY A 861 -8.04 -32.46 -22.59
C GLY A 861 -6.64 -31.82 -22.57
N MET A 862 -6.21 -31.16 -23.65
CA MET A 862 -4.97 -30.36 -23.68
C MET A 862 -5.14 -29.05 -22.91
N ASP A 863 -4.03 -28.40 -22.55
CA ASP A 863 -4.08 -27.07 -21.96
C ASP A 863 -4.60 -26.07 -23.01
N ALA A 864 -5.45 -25.13 -22.62
CA ALA A 864 -6.07 -24.14 -23.50
C ALA A 864 -5.14 -22.96 -23.81
N ASP A 865 -3.95 -23.28 -24.29
CA ASP A 865 -2.96 -22.33 -24.76
C ASP A 865 -3.32 -21.93 -26.20
N LEU A 866 -4.01 -20.80 -26.36
CA LEU A 866 -4.52 -20.32 -27.64
C LEU A 866 -3.79 -19.05 -28.09
N VAL A 867 -3.45 -18.96 -29.38
CA VAL A 867 -3.02 -17.73 -30.03
C VAL A 867 -4.13 -17.26 -30.96
N ILE A 868 -4.54 -16.00 -30.81
CA ILE A 868 -5.47 -15.33 -31.71
C ILE A 868 -4.71 -14.23 -32.44
N TRP A 869 -4.62 -14.33 -33.76
CA TRP A 869 -3.79 -13.41 -34.54
C TRP A 869 -4.33 -13.16 -35.95
N ASP A 870 -3.97 -12.01 -36.51
CA ASP A 870 -4.32 -11.61 -37.87
C ASP A 870 -3.15 -11.91 -38.83
N PRO A 871 -3.30 -12.86 -39.77
CA PRO A 871 -2.23 -13.22 -40.71
C PRO A 871 -2.00 -12.21 -41.83
N PHE A 872 -2.89 -11.22 -42.00
CA PHE A 872 -2.84 -10.22 -43.06
C PHE A 872 -2.47 -8.82 -42.54
N ARG A 873 -2.65 -8.57 -41.24
CA ARG A 873 -2.24 -7.32 -40.62
C ARG A 873 -0.73 -7.12 -40.73
N SER A 874 -0.35 -5.93 -41.19
CA SER A 874 1.04 -5.48 -41.22
C SER A 874 1.26 -4.45 -40.11
N PHE A 875 2.45 -4.46 -39.52
CA PHE A 875 2.88 -3.46 -38.55
C PHE A 875 4.37 -3.21 -38.67
N GLN A 876 4.80 -2.02 -38.27
CA GLN A 876 6.21 -1.68 -38.11
C GLN A 876 6.59 -1.90 -36.64
N VAL A 877 7.73 -2.55 -36.41
CA VAL A 877 8.27 -2.77 -35.06
C VAL A 877 8.78 -1.45 -34.52
N GLU A 878 8.26 -1.04 -33.37
CA GLU A 878 8.70 0.15 -32.63
C GLU A 878 9.18 -0.21 -31.21
N ILE A 879 10.14 0.55 -30.69
CA ILE A 879 10.71 0.35 -29.34
C ILE A 879 9.62 0.36 -28.24
N SER A 880 8.56 1.15 -28.45
CA SER A 880 7.39 1.26 -27.56
C SER A 880 6.63 -0.07 -27.39
N GLN A 881 6.65 -0.93 -28.42
CA GLN A 881 5.94 -2.22 -28.45
C GLN A 881 6.75 -3.34 -27.78
N ILE A 882 8.08 -3.21 -27.76
CA ILE A 882 9.00 -4.22 -27.22
C ILE A 882 8.77 -4.39 -25.71
N GLN A 883 8.55 -5.64 -25.29
CA GLN A 883 8.38 -6.04 -23.89
C GLN A 883 9.65 -6.67 -23.28
N HIS A 884 10.68 -6.93 -24.10
CA HIS A 884 12.03 -7.29 -23.63
C HIS A 884 12.56 -6.20 -22.70
N LYS A 885 13.40 -6.60 -21.73
CA LYS A 885 14.07 -5.66 -20.84
C LYS A 885 15.07 -4.79 -21.60
N ASN A 886 15.92 -5.42 -22.40
CA ASN A 886 16.94 -4.74 -23.22
C ASN A 886 16.46 -4.70 -24.67
N LYS A 887 16.18 -3.48 -25.14
CA LYS A 887 15.47 -3.19 -26.40
C LYS A 887 16.41 -2.78 -27.52
#